data_AF-A0A7C4LEQ7-F1
#
_entry.id   AF-A0A7C4LEQ7-F1
#
_cell.length_a   1.000
_cell.length_b   1.000
_cell.length_c   1.000
_cell.angle_alpha   90.00
_cell.angle_beta   90.00
_cell.angle_gamma   90.00
#
_symmetry.space_group_name_H-M   'P 1'
#
loop_
_entity.id
_entity.type
_entity.pdbx_description
1 polymer ?
#
loop_
_entity_poly.entity_id
_entity_poly.type
_entity_poly.pdbx_seq_one_letter_code
_entity_poly.pdbx_strand_id
1 'polypeptide(L)'
;MPQNPLVQLQALGQSPWHDNIRRDLLTTGRLKKMVQAGDITGLTSNPTIFEQAIGQTDIYDAALADLARQGKTAAQIFDALSIEDIQAAADIFRPVYARTAGADGYVSIEVAPTYARDTEATVREARRLWKAVGRPNLMVKIPATKEGLPAIEQALFEGLNINVTLIFSIERYREVMNAYLTALERRAAARKPLASIASVASFFVSRVDTLVDKRLDEKIKALGADKSGTLQALKGKAAIANAQLAYAEFRRVFAGARWEALAARGARFQRPLWASTSTKNPAYPDVYYVEALIGPDTVDTMPPATLTAYKDHGRPEARLSEDVTDAERVIDQLAEAGLQMDDVTRQLEEEGVASFARSFDTLLAVVEARRQAVLLNDRQTLALGAAEKAAAKTRARLDADKFGARLWQKDPTLWKPDDAEHQKEIQVRMGWLDVAETMAARVTELTTFAGEVKRAGFTHALLCGMGGSSLAPEVLRETFGVAKGYLDLAVLDSTDPAAVLAADARSDHSRTLYLVASKSGGTAEINAMFRFFWDRVAHVKGSRAGENFAAITDPGTSLEALAKERGFRRTFLNPPEIGGRYSALSYFGLVPAALLGVDVARLLERARRMAQACGAGIPAERNPGLRLGAALGALALARRDKVTFVASDRIAAFGYWVEQLLAESTGKEGKGLLPVEGEALGKPRAYGPDRVFVHLRLGRDAARGRAVAALRKAGQPVIVIDLADVYDLGGEFLRWEIATAAASRVLGVNPFDQPDVELAKRNTKALLAEFARTGRLADEGGALRPDDAAFAARVRQHVKTVKRGDYVALMAYAQRTPRREKLLRAMQAALRDATGAAVTVGYGPRFLHSTGQLHKGGANNGVFFQLIAGDPLDAPIHGEPFTFSTLKNAQALGDYQALLARGRRVLRIDLGDQVERGLQKLRDVLR
;
A
#
# COMPACT_ATOMS: atom_id res chain seq x y z
N MET A 1 -23.81 11.26 -48.46
CA MET A 1 -23.30 11.36 -47.07
C MET A 1 -22.26 12.46 -47.04
N PRO A 2 -22.20 13.31 -46.00
CA PRO A 2 -21.09 14.26 -45.87
C PRO A 2 -19.77 13.50 -45.90
N GLN A 3 -18.80 14.03 -46.65
CA GLN A 3 -17.50 13.40 -46.85
C GLN A 3 -16.67 13.55 -45.57
N ASN A 4 -16.01 12.46 -45.13
CA ASN A 4 -15.24 12.40 -43.88
C ASN A 4 -14.17 13.52 -43.85
N PRO A 5 -14.24 14.50 -42.92
CA PRO A 5 -13.31 15.64 -42.91
C PRO A 5 -11.86 15.20 -42.65
N LEU A 6 -11.63 14.08 -41.96
CA LEU A 6 -10.29 13.50 -41.75
C LEU A 6 -9.67 12.95 -43.05
N VAL A 7 -10.50 12.51 -44.00
CA VAL A 7 -10.04 12.12 -45.34
C VAL A 7 -9.74 13.35 -46.18
N GLN A 8 -10.48 14.44 -45.99
CA GLN A 8 -10.19 15.71 -46.67
C GLN A 8 -8.89 16.36 -46.17
N LEU A 9 -8.56 16.26 -44.87
CA LEU A 9 -7.25 16.68 -44.35
C LEU A 9 -6.09 16.04 -45.12
N GLN A 10 -6.19 14.74 -45.43
CA GLN A 10 -5.17 14.03 -46.19
C GLN A 10 -4.99 14.61 -47.60
N ALA A 11 -6.10 15.03 -48.24
CA ALA A 11 -6.05 15.68 -49.55
C ALA A 11 -5.43 17.10 -49.48
N LEU A 12 -5.54 17.78 -48.34
CA LEU A 12 -4.87 19.05 -48.04
C LEU A 12 -3.40 18.89 -47.63
N GLY A 13 -2.89 17.66 -47.61
CA GLY A 13 -1.51 17.34 -47.26
C GLY A 13 -1.21 17.27 -45.76
N GLN A 14 -2.25 17.17 -44.92
CA GLN A 14 -2.11 16.92 -43.48
C GLN A 14 -2.56 15.50 -43.11
N SER A 15 -1.67 14.75 -42.46
CA SER A 15 -1.93 13.37 -42.04
C SER A 15 -2.56 13.31 -40.63
N PRO A 16 -3.77 12.76 -40.44
CA PRO A 16 -4.37 12.58 -39.12
C PRO A 16 -3.77 11.35 -38.42
N TRP A 17 -3.11 11.54 -37.28
CA TRP A 17 -2.56 10.47 -36.46
C TRP A 17 -3.36 10.31 -35.16
N HIS A 18 -3.38 9.10 -34.62
CA HIS A 18 -4.02 8.80 -33.35
C HIS A 18 -3.04 8.92 -32.18
N ASP A 19 -3.29 9.82 -31.23
CA ASP A 19 -2.46 9.96 -30.03
C ASP A 19 -2.97 9.09 -28.87
N ASN A 20 -3.06 7.77 -29.13
CA ASN A 20 -3.43 6.79 -28.12
C ASN A 20 -3.06 5.37 -28.57
N ILE A 21 -2.76 4.50 -27.61
CA ILE A 21 -2.64 3.06 -27.82
C ILE A 21 -3.24 2.32 -26.63
N ARG A 22 -4.13 1.38 -26.93
CA ARG A 22 -4.68 0.46 -25.94
C ARG A 22 -4.89 -0.90 -26.55
N ARG A 23 -4.52 -1.97 -25.83
CA ARG A 23 -4.67 -3.35 -26.29
C ARG A 23 -6.10 -3.71 -26.68
N ASP A 24 -7.12 -3.12 -26.05
CA ASP A 24 -8.52 -3.35 -26.44
C ASP A 24 -8.86 -2.79 -27.83
N LEU A 25 -8.27 -1.67 -28.24
CA LEU A 25 -8.44 -1.13 -29.61
C LEU A 25 -7.83 -2.06 -30.66
N LEU A 26 -6.73 -2.73 -30.31
CA LEU A 26 -6.01 -3.67 -31.17
C LEU A 26 -6.81 -4.98 -31.31
N THR A 27 -7.19 -5.59 -30.19
CA THR A 27 -7.81 -6.93 -30.17
C THR A 27 -9.26 -6.94 -30.64
N THR A 28 -10.04 -5.87 -30.38
CA THR A 28 -11.42 -5.75 -30.86
C THR A 28 -11.53 -5.34 -32.33
N GLY A 29 -10.41 -5.01 -32.98
CA GLY A 29 -10.35 -4.55 -34.36
C GLY A 29 -10.82 -3.12 -34.58
N ARG A 30 -11.08 -2.34 -33.52
CA ARG A 30 -11.49 -0.92 -33.63
C ARG A 30 -10.44 -0.07 -34.31
N LEU A 31 -9.16 -0.24 -33.97
CA LEU A 31 -8.07 0.50 -34.63
C LEU A 31 -8.02 0.18 -36.12
N LYS A 32 -8.15 -1.10 -36.50
CA LYS A 32 -8.19 -1.54 -37.89
C LYS A 32 -9.34 -0.89 -38.67
N LYS A 33 -10.53 -0.77 -38.06
CA LYS A 33 -11.67 -0.09 -38.68
C LYS A 33 -11.40 1.40 -38.91
N MET A 34 -10.80 2.11 -37.95
CA MET A 34 -10.42 3.52 -38.12
C MET A 34 -9.42 3.70 -39.27
N VAL A 35 -8.41 2.83 -39.36
CA VAL A 35 -7.41 2.83 -40.45
C VAL A 35 -8.05 2.55 -41.81
N GLN A 36 -9.00 1.61 -41.88
CA GLN A 36 -9.70 1.26 -43.11
C GLN A 36 -10.69 2.35 -43.56
N ALA A 37 -11.33 3.03 -42.63
CA ALA A 37 -12.20 4.18 -42.89
C ALA A 37 -11.43 5.44 -43.35
N GLY A 38 -10.10 5.42 -43.25
CA GLY A 38 -9.25 6.57 -43.53
C GLY A 38 -9.31 7.64 -42.44
N ASP A 39 -9.80 7.33 -41.24
CA ASP A 39 -9.87 8.27 -40.13
C ASP A 39 -8.47 8.66 -39.63
N ILE A 40 -7.52 7.71 -39.71
CA ILE A 40 -6.16 7.87 -39.20
C ILE A 40 -5.16 7.20 -40.14
N THR A 41 -3.96 7.79 -40.25
CA THR A 41 -2.86 7.29 -41.09
C THR A 41 -1.58 6.98 -40.31
N GLY A 42 -1.54 7.26 -39.00
CA GLY A 42 -0.46 6.85 -38.10
C GLY A 42 -0.89 6.87 -36.63
N LEU A 43 0.03 6.53 -35.74
CA LEU A 43 -0.23 6.44 -34.29
C LEU A 43 0.99 6.85 -33.45
N THR A 44 0.75 7.56 -32.36
CA THR A 44 1.74 7.83 -31.32
C THR A 44 1.38 7.17 -29.98
N SER A 45 2.41 6.76 -29.25
CA SER A 45 2.32 6.38 -27.84
C SER A 45 3.18 7.32 -26.99
N ASN A 46 2.97 7.27 -25.67
CA ASN A 46 3.78 7.91 -24.64
C ASN A 46 3.58 7.19 -23.29
N PRO A 47 4.42 7.45 -22.26
CA PRO A 47 4.31 6.79 -20.96
C PRO A 47 2.93 6.92 -20.30
N THR A 48 2.31 8.10 -20.32
CA THR A 48 0.99 8.35 -19.70
C THR A 48 -0.11 7.50 -20.35
N ILE A 49 -0.07 7.31 -21.66
CA ILE A 49 -1.01 6.45 -22.37
C ILE A 49 -0.89 5.01 -21.91
N PHE A 50 0.34 4.48 -21.80
CA PHE A 50 0.57 3.13 -21.30
C PHE A 50 0.22 2.98 -19.83
N GLU A 51 0.47 4.00 -19.01
CA GLU A 51 0.06 4.04 -17.60
C GLU A 51 -1.45 3.81 -17.47
N GLN A 52 -2.25 4.54 -18.26
CA GLN A 52 -3.70 4.39 -18.27
C GLN A 52 -4.12 3.02 -18.84
N ALA A 53 -3.52 2.59 -19.95
CA ALA A 53 -3.87 1.34 -20.60
C ALA A 53 -3.59 0.15 -19.67
N ILE A 54 -2.40 0.08 -19.09
CA ILE A 54 -1.98 -1.02 -18.21
C ILE A 54 -2.61 -0.85 -16.82
N GLY A 55 -2.70 0.35 -16.26
CA GLY A 55 -3.20 0.55 -14.91
C GLY A 55 -4.71 0.34 -14.76
N GLN A 56 -5.51 0.65 -15.79
CA GLN A 56 -6.96 0.76 -15.66
C GLN A 56 -7.75 -0.35 -16.36
N THR A 57 -7.07 -1.36 -16.92
CA THR A 57 -7.73 -2.44 -17.66
C THR A 57 -7.24 -3.82 -17.22
N ASP A 58 -8.09 -4.83 -17.40
CA ASP A 58 -7.79 -6.22 -17.08
C ASP A 58 -7.16 -7.01 -18.25
N ILE A 59 -7.10 -6.41 -19.44
CA ILE A 59 -6.66 -7.09 -20.67
C ILE A 59 -5.18 -7.51 -20.64
N TYR A 60 -4.36 -6.84 -19.82
CA TYR A 60 -2.94 -7.16 -19.66
C TYR A 60 -2.66 -8.23 -18.59
N ASP A 61 -3.68 -8.68 -17.84
CA ASP A 61 -3.46 -9.49 -16.64
C ASP A 61 -2.79 -10.83 -16.87
N ALA A 62 -3.25 -11.57 -17.87
CA ALA A 62 -2.68 -12.88 -18.17
C ALA A 62 -1.19 -12.76 -18.52
N ALA A 63 -0.86 -11.87 -19.46
CA ALA A 63 0.51 -11.63 -19.90
C ALA A 63 1.40 -11.09 -18.76
N LEU A 64 0.90 -10.13 -17.97
CA LEU A 64 1.62 -9.60 -16.81
C LEU A 64 1.89 -10.68 -15.78
N ALA A 65 0.90 -11.53 -15.48
CA ALA A 65 1.04 -12.61 -14.51
C ALA A 65 2.08 -13.65 -14.95
N ASP A 66 2.07 -14.01 -16.24
CA ASP A 66 3.04 -14.97 -16.79
C ASP A 66 4.46 -14.41 -16.75
N LEU A 67 4.66 -13.15 -17.12
CA LEU A 67 5.96 -12.48 -17.06
C LEU A 67 6.43 -12.30 -15.60
N ALA A 68 5.52 -11.98 -14.68
CA ALA A 68 5.84 -11.89 -13.25
C ALA A 68 6.35 -13.23 -12.70
N ARG A 69 5.68 -14.35 -13.04
CA ARG A 69 6.08 -15.71 -12.64
C ARG A 69 7.42 -16.14 -13.25
N GLN A 70 7.77 -15.63 -14.42
CA GLN A 70 9.10 -15.81 -15.02
C GLN A 70 10.20 -14.98 -14.32
N GLY A 71 9.85 -14.20 -13.29
CA GLY A 71 10.80 -13.38 -12.54
C GLY A 71 11.18 -12.07 -13.22
N LYS A 72 10.43 -11.62 -14.24
CA LYS A 72 10.69 -10.35 -14.92
C LYS A 72 10.48 -9.17 -13.96
N THR A 73 11.29 -8.13 -14.11
CA THR A 73 11.12 -6.85 -13.38
C THR A 73 9.98 -6.03 -13.98
N ALA A 74 9.46 -5.03 -13.26
CA ALA A 74 8.42 -4.15 -13.79
C ALA A 74 8.82 -3.49 -15.12
N ALA A 75 10.07 -3.03 -15.26
CA ALA A 75 10.59 -2.49 -16.51
C ALA A 75 10.60 -3.52 -17.65
N GLN A 76 11.02 -4.77 -17.38
CA GLN A 76 11.00 -5.84 -18.38
C GLN A 76 9.58 -6.26 -18.77
N ILE A 77 8.63 -6.23 -17.82
CA ILE A 77 7.22 -6.49 -18.09
C ILE A 77 6.65 -5.39 -18.98
N PHE A 78 6.84 -4.12 -18.61
CA PHE A 78 6.40 -2.99 -19.41
C PHE A 78 6.98 -3.04 -20.83
N ASP A 79 8.29 -3.30 -20.96
CA ASP A 79 8.98 -3.41 -22.24
C ASP A 79 8.35 -4.50 -23.12
N ALA A 80 8.12 -5.70 -22.57
CA ALA A 80 7.49 -6.79 -23.31
C ALA A 80 6.05 -6.45 -23.77
N LEU A 81 5.22 -5.87 -22.88
CA LEU A 81 3.83 -5.53 -23.20
C LEU A 81 3.74 -4.40 -24.23
N SER A 82 4.54 -3.35 -24.08
CA SER A 82 4.54 -2.20 -24.99
C SER A 82 5.08 -2.56 -26.38
N ILE A 83 6.13 -3.38 -26.48
CA ILE A 83 6.65 -3.85 -27.76
C ILE A 83 5.61 -4.69 -28.50
N GLU A 84 4.91 -5.60 -27.82
CA GLU A 84 3.84 -6.41 -28.41
C GLU A 84 2.73 -5.54 -29.00
N ASP A 85 2.26 -4.53 -28.23
CA ASP A 85 1.21 -3.61 -28.69
C ASP A 85 1.67 -2.77 -29.89
N ILE A 86 2.92 -2.30 -29.88
CA ILE A 86 3.50 -1.51 -30.97
C ILE A 86 3.70 -2.35 -32.23
N GLN A 87 4.10 -3.62 -32.10
CA GLN A 87 4.18 -4.55 -33.23
C GLN A 87 2.79 -4.77 -33.86
N ALA A 88 1.78 -5.04 -33.04
CA ALA A 88 0.42 -5.25 -33.52
C ALA A 88 -0.14 -3.98 -34.19
N ALA A 89 0.08 -2.80 -33.61
CA ALA A 89 -0.29 -1.53 -34.23
C ALA A 89 0.44 -1.33 -35.56
N ALA A 90 1.77 -1.56 -35.61
CA ALA A 90 2.56 -1.41 -36.83
C ALA A 90 2.06 -2.36 -37.94
N ASP A 91 1.65 -3.58 -37.60
CA ASP A 91 1.07 -4.53 -38.56
C ASP A 91 -0.30 -4.05 -39.09
N ILE A 92 -1.13 -3.43 -38.24
CA ILE A 92 -2.41 -2.82 -38.65
C ILE A 92 -2.20 -1.64 -39.60
N PHE A 93 -1.16 -0.81 -39.37
CA PHE A 93 -0.83 0.33 -40.22
C PHE A 93 0.00 -0.03 -41.46
N ARG A 94 0.46 -1.28 -41.59
CA ARG A 94 1.30 -1.71 -42.71
C ARG A 94 0.67 -1.48 -44.10
N PRO A 95 -0.64 -1.66 -44.33
CA PRO A 95 -1.27 -1.30 -45.59
C PRO A 95 -1.23 0.20 -45.92
N VAL A 96 -1.31 1.08 -44.91
CA VAL A 96 -1.14 2.53 -45.08
C VAL A 96 0.29 2.84 -45.50
N TYR A 97 1.25 2.22 -44.82
CA TYR A 97 2.68 2.37 -45.13
C TYR A 97 2.99 1.95 -46.56
N ALA A 98 2.44 0.81 -47.01
CA ALA A 98 2.63 0.34 -48.38
C ALA A 98 1.99 1.27 -49.42
N ARG A 99 0.70 1.63 -49.26
CA ARG A 99 -0.02 2.43 -50.27
C ARG A 99 0.51 3.86 -50.41
N THR A 100 1.12 4.40 -49.34
CA THR A 100 1.70 5.74 -49.33
C THR A 100 3.20 5.73 -49.64
N ALA A 101 3.76 4.58 -50.04
CA ALA A 101 5.19 4.38 -50.25
C ALA A 101 6.03 4.87 -49.04
N GLY A 102 5.55 4.67 -47.81
CA GLY A 102 6.18 5.10 -46.58
C GLY A 102 6.04 6.58 -46.25
N ALA A 103 5.11 7.32 -46.88
CA ALA A 103 4.80 8.68 -46.43
C ALA A 103 4.05 8.64 -45.09
N ASP A 104 3.15 7.68 -44.88
CA ASP A 104 2.42 7.46 -43.63
C ASP A 104 2.47 5.99 -43.20
N GLY A 105 1.61 5.59 -42.25
CA GLY A 105 1.52 4.24 -41.71
C GLY A 105 2.48 3.97 -40.57
N TYR A 106 2.98 5.03 -39.92
CA TYR A 106 3.95 4.92 -38.84
C TYR A 106 3.31 4.73 -37.47
N VAL A 107 4.01 4.00 -36.61
CA VAL A 107 3.68 3.85 -35.19
C VAL A 107 4.89 4.24 -34.36
N SER A 108 4.70 5.13 -33.38
CA SER A 108 5.81 5.63 -32.55
C SER A 108 5.88 4.97 -31.17
N ILE A 109 7.08 4.58 -30.74
CA ILE A 109 7.42 4.16 -29.37
C ILE A 109 8.54 5.06 -28.82
N GLU A 110 8.44 5.47 -27.56
CA GLU A 110 9.38 6.41 -26.93
C GLU A 110 10.52 5.70 -26.19
N VAL A 111 11.72 6.29 -26.25
CA VAL A 111 12.82 5.91 -25.35
C VAL A 111 12.44 6.24 -23.90
N ALA A 112 13.03 5.57 -22.91
CA ALA A 112 12.80 5.91 -21.52
C ALA A 112 13.19 7.39 -21.26
N PRO A 113 12.31 8.22 -20.65
CA PRO A 113 12.60 9.64 -20.45
C PRO A 113 13.82 9.91 -19.56
N THR A 114 14.25 8.94 -18.75
CA THR A 114 15.48 9.01 -17.95
C THR A 114 16.74 9.12 -18.80
N TYR A 115 16.70 8.73 -20.07
CA TYR A 115 17.82 8.88 -21.02
C TYR A 115 17.81 10.21 -21.76
N ALA A 116 16.80 11.07 -21.58
CA ALA A 116 16.64 12.30 -22.35
C ALA A 116 17.83 13.27 -22.25
N ARG A 117 18.68 13.14 -21.22
CA ARG A 117 19.91 13.94 -21.03
C ARG A 117 21.20 13.13 -21.20
N ASP A 118 21.12 11.94 -21.79
CA ASP A 118 22.25 11.04 -22.07
C ASP A 118 22.18 10.59 -23.54
N THR A 119 23.05 11.19 -24.37
CA THR A 119 23.13 10.90 -25.80
C THR A 119 23.41 9.43 -26.07
N GLU A 120 24.38 8.83 -25.40
CA GLU A 120 24.78 7.45 -25.70
C GLU A 120 23.72 6.44 -25.26
N ALA A 121 23.12 6.66 -24.08
CA ALA A 121 22.03 5.81 -23.60
C ALA A 121 20.82 5.90 -24.54
N THR A 122 20.48 7.11 -25.01
CA THR A 122 19.40 7.32 -25.99
C THR A 122 19.67 6.57 -27.29
N VAL A 123 20.89 6.66 -27.85
CA VAL A 123 21.25 5.94 -29.09
C VAL A 123 21.18 4.42 -28.88
N ARG A 124 21.72 3.91 -27.77
CA ARG A 124 21.64 2.47 -27.45
C ARG A 124 20.20 2.00 -27.34
N GLU A 125 19.35 2.77 -26.68
CA GLU A 125 17.95 2.43 -26.48
C GLU A 125 17.16 2.49 -27.80
N ALA A 126 17.39 3.50 -28.63
CA ALA A 126 16.78 3.59 -29.95
C ALA A 126 17.10 2.39 -30.83
N ARG A 127 18.37 1.95 -30.85
CA ARG A 127 18.79 0.72 -31.55
C ARG A 127 18.11 -0.52 -30.99
N ARG A 128 17.98 -0.62 -29.66
CA ARG A 128 17.34 -1.75 -28.98
C ARG A 128 15.86 -1.84 -29.36
N LEU A 129 15.11 -0.74 -29.24
CA LEU A 129 13.69 -0.66 -29.58
C LEU A 129 13.45 -0.95 -31.07
N TRP A 130 14.27 -0.37 -31.95
CA TRP A 130 14.21 -0.63 -33.39
C TRP A 130 14.35 -2.11 -33.71
N LYS A 131 15.37 -2.77 -33.12
CA LYS A 131 15.62 -4.20 -33.30
C LYS A 131 14.49 -5.05 -32.70
N ALA A 132 14.01 -4.72 -31.50
CA ALA A 132 13.03 -5.51 -30.77
C ALA A 132 11.65 -5.48 -31.43
N VAL A 133 11.20 -4.31 -31.90
CA VAL A 133 9.94 -4.18 -32.63
C VAL A 133 10.07 -4.82 -34.02
N GLY A 134 11.16 -4.58 -34.74
CA GLY A 134 11.44 -5.26 -36.02
C GLY A 134 10.39 -4.99 -37.10
N ARG A 135 9.86 -3.77 -37.17
CA ARG A 135 8.91 -3.33 -38.21
C ARG A 135 9.43 -2.07 -38.90
N PRO A 136 9.39 -1.98 -40.25
CA PRO A 136 9.97 -0.86 -41.00
C PRO A 136 9.16 0.44 -40.86
N ASN A 137 7.91 0.34 -40.43
CA ASN A 137 7.03 1.47 -40.16
C ASN A 137 6.99 1.84 -38.66
N LEU A 138 7.99 1.41 -37.89
CA LEU A 138 8.25 1.98 -36.57
C LEU A 138 8.86 3.37 -36.71
N MET A 139 8.54 4.26 -35.77
CA MET A 139 9.36 5.40 -35.40
C MET A 139 9.80 5.28 -33.95
N VAL A 140 11.08 5.49 -33.67
CA VAL A 140 11.54 5.66 -32.30
C VAL A 140 11.41 7.14 -31.94
N LYS A 141 10.75 7.42 -30.83
CA LYS A 141 10.51 8.78 -30.36
C LYS A 141 11.63 9.22 -29.43
N ILE A 142 12.30 10.32 -29.77
CA ILE A 142 13.44 10.88 -29.03
C ILE A 142 13.14 12.35 -28.69
N PRO A 143 13.25 12.76 -27.41
CA PRO A 143 13.14 14.17 -27.02
C PRO A 143 14.17 15.07 -27.69
N ALA A 144 13.77 16.26 -28.11
CA ALA A 144 14.61 17.30 -28.69
C ALA A 144 15.40 18.08 -27.63
N THR A 145 15.92 17.42 -26.60
CA THR A 145 16.88 18.06 -25.67
C THR A 145 18.20 18.33 -26.39
N LYS A 146 19.07 19.17 -25.82
CA LYS A 146 20.41 19.41 -26.39
C LYS A 146 21.19 18.11 -26.57
N GLU A 147 21.08 17.20 -25.61
CA GLU A 147 21.71 15.87 -25.62
C GLU A 147 20.99 14.87 -26.53
N GLY A 148 19.69 15.08 -26.80
CA GLY A 148 18.88 14.27 -27.71
C GLY A 148 19.19 14.54 -29.18
N LEU A 149 19.55 15.77 -29.55
CA LEU A 149 19.91 16.15 -30.93
C LEU A 149 21.01 15.28 -31.56
N PRO A 150 22.20 15.08 -30.95
CA PRO A 150 23.20 14.19 -31.50
C PRO A 150 22.74 12.72 -31.55
N ALA A 151 21.85 12.30 -30.64
CA ALA A 151 21.27 10.96 -30.68
C ALA A 151 20.31 10.78 -31.87
N ILE A 152 19.49 11.80 -32.15
CA ILE A 152 18.59 11.87 -33.32
C ILE A 152 19.42 11.79 -34.60
N GLU A 153 20.46 12.62 -34.72
CA GLU A 153 21.35 12.62 -35.90
C GLU A 153 21.97 11.24 -36.12
N GLN A 154 22.51 10.63 -35.06
CA GLN A 154 23.15 9.33 -35.13
C GLN A 154 22.17 8.21 -35.50
N ALA A 155 20.97 8.19 -34.91
CA ALA A 155 19.95 7.18 -35.20
C ALA A 155 19.43 7.28 -36.64
N LEU A 156 19.19 8.51 -37.13
CA LEU A 156 18.85 8.76 -38.53
C LEU A 156 19.97 8.32 -39.46
N PHE A 157 21.23 8.64 -39.14
CA PHE A 157 22.40 8.21 -39.90
C PHE A 157 22.51 6.69 -40.00
N GLU A 158 22.08 5.95 -38.99
CA GLU A 158 22.06 4.49 -38.97
C GLU A 158 20.91 3.89 -39.77
N GLY A 159 19.83 4.63 -39.93
CA GLY A 159 18.69 4.26 -40.77
C GLY A 159 17.40 4.04 -40.01
N LEU A 160 17.32 4.49 -38.77
CA LEU A 160 16.11 4.44 -37.96
C LEU A 160 15.18 5.59 -38.36
N ASN A 161 13.87 5.35 -38.35
CA ASN A 161 12.90 6.44 -38.46
C ASN A 161 12.69 7.06 -37.08
N ILE A 162 12.72 8.39 -37.00
CA ILE A 162 12.70 9.10 -35.71
C ILE A 162 11.52 10.06 -35.64
N ASN A 163 10.72 9.91 -34.59
CA ASN A 163 9.76 10.92 -34.17
C ASN A 163 10.46 11.84 -33.14
N VAL A 164 10.89 13.02 -33.55
CA VAL A 164 11.49 13.97 -32.61
C VAL A 164 10.38 14.60 -31.78
N THR A 165 10.52 14.68 -30.46
CA THR A 165 9.44 15.15 -29.56
C THR A 165 9.87 16.23 -28.58
N LEU A 166 8.92 16.80 -27.84
CA LEU A 166 9.12 17.92 -26.90
C LEU A 166 9.74 19.16 -27.57
N ILE A 167 9.29 19.50 -28.77
CA ILE A 167 9.69 20.74 -29.44
C ILE A 167 8.66 21.82 -29.09
N PHE A 168 9.13 22.93 -28.51
CA PHE A 168 8.27 24.07 -28.13
C PHE A 168 8.71 25.38 -28.78
N SER A 169 10.01 25.55 -29.04
CA SER A 169 10.58 26.77 -29.60
C SER A 169 10.98 26.60 -31.06
N ILE A 170 10.92 27.70 -31.80
CA ILE A 170 11.39 27.77 -33.18
C ILE A 170 12.91 27.56 -33.24
N GLU A 171 13.67 28.09 -32.27
CA GLU A 171 15.10 27.86 -32.14
C GLU A 171 15.42 26.37 -32.04
N ARG A 172 14.77 25.66 -31.12
CA ARG A 172 14.96 24.21 -30.98
C ARG A 172 14.56 23.48 -32.26
N TYR A 173 13.50 23.91 -32.92
CA TYR A 173 13.08 23.29 -34.17
C TYR A 173 14.12 23.45 -35.29
N ARG A 174 14.78 24.61 -35.39
CA ARG A 174 15.91 24.81 -36.33
C ARG A 174 17.06 23.84 -36.03
N GLU A 175 17.40 23.64 -34.77
CA GLU A 175 18.43 22.67 -34.37
C GLU A 175 18.04 21.23 -34.75
N VAL A 176 16.77 20.85 -34.55
CA VAL A 176 16.21 19.55 -34.96
C VAL A 176 16.31 19.34 -36.48
N MET A 177 15.88 20.34 -37.27
CA MET A 177 15.97 20.26 -38.73
C MET A 177 17.43 20.20 -39.20
N ASN A 178 18.33 20.93 -38.55
CA ASN A 178 19.75 20.87 -38.85
C ASN A 178 20.34 19.47 -38.56
N ALA A 179 20.01 18.87 -37.41
CA ALA A 179 20.42 17.51 -37.09
C ALA A 179 19.89 16.49 -38.11
N TYR A 180 18.65 16.66 -38.58
CA TYR A 180 18.06 15.83 -39.64
C TYR A 180 18.84 15.94 -40.96
N LEU A 181 19.07 17.17 -41.45
CA LEU A 181 19.81 17.41 -42.69
C LEU A 181 21.25 16.88 -42.60
N THR A 182 21.94 17.12 -41.50
CA THR A 182 23.30 16.61 -41.26
C THR A 182 23.34 15.08 -41.28
N ALA A 183 22.36 14.40 -40.68
CA ALA A 183 22.27 12.95 -40.75
C ALA A 183 22.11 12.43 -42.19
N LEU A 184 21.25 13.08 -42.98
CA LEU A 184 21.06 12.73 -44.39
C LEU A 184 22.31 13.00 -45.22
N GLU A 185 23.01 14.11 -44.99
CA GLU A 185 24.29 14.43 -45.64
C GLU A 185 25.36 13.40 -45.33
N ARG A 186 25.49 13.01 -44.05
CA ARG A 186 26.40 11.93 -43.62
C ARG A 186 26.06 10.60 -44.29
N ARG A 187 24.78 10.25 -44.42
CA ARG A 187 24.34 9.05 -45.15
C ARG A 187 24.65 9.15 -46.63
N ALA A 188 24.40 10.31 -47.21
CA ALA A 188 24.66 10.62 -48.60
C ALA A 188 26.15 10.44 -48.94
N ALA A 189 27.04 10.98 -48.10
CA ALA A 189 28.49 10.83 -48.22
C ALA A 189 28.91 9.36 -48.06
N ALA A 190 28.29 8.63 -47.13
CA ALA A 190 28.52 7.20 -46.93
C ALA A 190 27.80 6.29 -47.96
N ARG A 191 27.20 6.85 -49.04
CA ARG A 191 26.46 6.12 -50.07
C ARG A 191 25.32 5.22 -49.54
N LYS A 192 24.71 5.59 -48.42
CA LYS A 192 23.55 4.89 -47.85
C LYS A 192 22.23 5.43 -48.45
N PRO A 193 21.16 4.60 -48.53
CA PRO A 193 19.85 5.06 -49.03
C PRO A 193 19.23 6.17 -48.18
N LEU A 194 18.61 7.15 -48.83
CA LEU A 194 17.86 8.24 -48.17
C LEU A 194 16.34 8.03 -48.22
N ALA A 195 15.83 7.40 -49.29
CA ALA A 195 14.39 7.22 -49.53
C ALA A 195 13.65 6.37 -48.48
N SER A 196 14.39 5.59 -47.69
CA SER A 196 13.84 4.77 -46.60
C SER A 196 13.82 5.47 -45.25
N ILE A 197 14.34 6.71 -45.15
CA ILE A 197 14.43 7.46 -43.90
C ILE A 197 13.21 8.38 -43.77
N ALA A 198 12.47 8.21 -42.69
CA ALA A 198 11.39 9.11 -42.32
C ALA A 198 11.63 9.72 -40.95
N SER A 199 11.22 10.99 -40.80
CA SER A 199 11.20 11.66 -39.52
C SER A 199 10.03 12.63 -39.45
N VAL A 200 9.51 12.81 -38.25
CA VAL A 200 8.53 13.85 -37.92
C VAL A 200 9.05 14.67 -36.75
N ALA A 201 8.71 15.94 -36.69
CA ALA A 201 9.08 16.86 -35.62
C ALA A 201 7.84 17.26 -34.82
N SER A 202 7.59 16.56 -33.71
CA SER A 202 6.44 16.80 -32.83
C SER A 202 6.57 18.13 -32.07
N PHE A 203 5.95 19.16 -32.64
CA PHE A 203 5.86 20.52 -32.14
C PHE A 203 4.59 20.70 -31.29
N PHE A 204 4.74 21.06 -30.02
CA PHE A 204 3.66 21.09 -29.05
C PHE A 204 2.86 22.40 -29.09
N VAL A 205 1.53 22.29 -29.13
CA VAL A 205 0.63 23.43 -29.35
C VAL A 205 -0.04 23.89 -28.05
N SER A 206 -1.09 23.21 -27.56
CA SER A 206 -1.95 23.71 -26.46
C SER A 206 -1.25 24.02 -25.14
N ARG A 207 -0.06 23.44 -24.88
CA ARG A 207 0.73 23.74 -23.68
C ARG A 207 1.24 25.18 -23.68
N VAL A 208 1.50 25.75 -24.86
CA VAL A 208 1.92 27.13 -25.03
C VAL A 208 0.82 28.08 -24.56
N ASP A 209 -0.39 27.96 -25.10
CA ASP A 209 -1.52 28.80 -24.65
C ASP A 209 -1.85 28.58 -23.19
N THR A 210 -1.82 27.34 -22.68
CA THR A 210 -2.10 27.08 -21.27
C THR A 210 -1.19 27.89 -20.35
N LEU A 211 0.11 28.01 -20.68
CA LEU A 211 1.07 28.78 -19.89
C LEU A 211 0.97 30.28 -20.17
N VAL A 212 0.82 30.69 -21.43
CA VAL A 212 0.72 32.10 -21.83
C VAL A 212 -0.56 32.72 -21.27
N ASP A 213 -1.71 32.08 -21.44
CA ASP A 213 -3.00 32.55 -20.92
C ASP A 213 -2.98 32.70 -19.40
N LYS A 214 -2.34 31.75 -18.70
CA LYS A 214 -2.16 31.85 -17.24
C LYS A 214 -1.37 33.11 -16.85
N ARG A 215 -0.25 33.37 -17.54
CA ARG A 215 0.58 34.57 -17.28
C ARG A 215 -0.13 35.86 -17.70
N LEU A 216 -0.94 35.83 -18.76
CA LEU A 216 -1.81 36.94 -19.17
C LEU A 216 -2.88 37.21 -18.10
N ASP A 217 -3.53 36.17 -17.56
CA ASP A 217 -4.53 36.29 -16.49
C ASP A 217 -3.94 36.90 -15.21
N GLU A 218 -2.73 36.47 -14.83
CA GLU A 218 -1.98 37.05 -13.71
C GLU A 218 -1.69 38.55 -13.91
N LYS A 219 -1.30 38.95 -15.13
CA LYS A 219 -1.08 40.36 -15.50
C LYS A 219 -2.37 41.17 -15.53
N ILE A 220 -3.44 40.64 -16.11
CA ILE A 220 -4.76 41.28 -16.17
C ILE A 220 -5.27 41.55 -14.75
N LYS A 221 -5.14 40.57 -13.85
CA LYS A 221 -5.50 40.71 -12.44
C LYS A 221 -4.70 41.81 -11.74
N ALA A 222 -3.43 42.02 -12.10
CA ALA A 222 -2.58 43.05 -11.52
C ALA A 222 -2.89 44.47 -12.05
N LEU A 223 -3.40 44.61 -13.28
CA LEU A 223 -3.64 45.91 -13.95
C LEU A 223 -5.05 46.48 -13.72
N GLY A 224 -6.03 45.66 -13.31
CA GLY A 224 -7.44 46.03 -13.15
C GLY A 224 -8.25 45.91 -14.46
N ALA A 225 -9.54 45.58 -14.36
CA ALA A 225 -10.39 45.17 -15.49
C ALA A 225 -10.46 46.20 -16.63
N ASP A 226 -10.48 47.49 -16.32
CA ASP A 226 -10.71 48.56 -17.30
C ASP A 226 -9.50 48.87 -18.21
N LYS A 227 -8.31 48.31 -17.92
CA LYS A 227 -7.08 48.47 -18.72
C LYS A 227 -6.60 47.18 -19.41
N SER A 228 -7.45 46.15 -19.45
CA SER A 228 -7.05 44.78 -19.78
C SER A 228 -7.40 44.30 -21.20
N GLY A 229 -8.13 45.10 -21.99
CA GLY A 229 -8.70 44.67 -23.27
C GLY A 229 -7.67 44.12 -24.27
N THR A 230 -6.51 44.77 -24.39
CA THR A 230 -5.44 44.33 -25.32
C THR A 230 -4.82 42.99 -24.89
N LEU A 231 -4.65 42.75 -23.58
CA LEU A 231 -4.12 41.48 -23.06
C LEU A 231 -5.13 40.34 -23.20
N GLN A 232 -6.42 40.64 -22.98
CA GLN A 232 -7.49 39.66 -23.18
C GLN A 232 -7.57 39.18 -24.64
N ALA A 233 -7.32 40.09 -25.59
CA ALA A 233 -7.32 39.78 -27.02
C ALA A 233 -6.13 38.91 -27.47
N LEU A 234 -5.10 38.71 -26.64
CA LEU A 234 -3.95 37.84 -26.91
C LEU A 234 -4.16 36.39 -26.43
N LYS A 235 -5.16 36.15 -25.57
CA LYS A 235 -5.41 34.81 -25.04
C LYS A 235 -5.76 33.82 -26.15
N GLY A 236 -5.16 32.63 -26.11
CA GLY A 236 -5.38 31.57 -27.09
C GLY A 236 -4.70 31.77 -28.45
N LYS A 237 -3.93 32.85 -28.66
CA LYS A 237 -3.27 33.13 -29.95
C LYS A 237 -1.83 32.65 -30.03
N ALA A 238 -1.16 32.51 -28.88
CA ALA A 238 0.29 32.30 -28.83
C ALA A 238 0.71 30.95 -29.44
N ALA A 239 -0.05 29.88 -29.18
CA ALA A 239 0.28 28.54 -29.66
C ALA A 239 0.15 28.43 -31.19
N ILE A 240 -0.91 29.00 -31.77
CA ILE A 240 -1.14 28.99 -33.22
C ILE A 240 -0.07 29.85 -33.91
N ALA A 241 0.18 31.07 -33.41
CA ALA A 241 1.21 31.94 -33.96
C ALA A 241 2.60 31.28 -33.94
N ASN A 242 2.97 30.66 -32.80
CA ASN A 242 4.24 29.94 -32.67
C ASN A 242 4.35 28.76 -33.66
N ALA A 243 3.26 28.01 -33.89
CA ALA A 243 3.24 26.90 -34.84
C ALA A 243 3.27 27.37 -36.31
N GLN A 244 2.60 28.48 -36.65
CA GLN A 244 2.67 29.10 -37.98
C GLN A 244 4.10 29.56 -38.30
N LEU A 245 4.78 30.21 -37.35
CA LEU A 245 6.18 30.61 -37.50
C LEU A 245 7.13 29.40 -37.61
N ALA A 246 6.88 28.34 -36.84
CA ALA A 246 7.62 27.09 -36.97
C ALA A 246 7.43 26.46 -38.36
N TYR A 247 6.22 26.51 -38.92
CA TYR A 247 5.95 26.05 -40.28
C TYR A 247 6.65 26.91 -41.35
N ALA A 248 6.66 28.23 -41.19
CA ALA A 248 7.39 29.14 -42.08
C ALA A 248 8.90 28.82 -42.08
N GLU A 249 9.48 28.55 -40.91
CA GLU A 249 10.88 28.11 -40.79
C GLU A 249 11.12 26.73 -41.43
N PHE A 250 10.18 25.79 -41.30
CA PHE A 250 10.25 24.51 -42.01
C PHE A 250 10.34 24.71 -43.52
N ARG A 251 9.45 25.54 -44.10
CA ARG A 251 9.48 25.85 -45.54
C ARG A 251 10.79 26.52 -45.96
N ARG A 252 11.35 27.39 -45.12
CA ARG A 252 12.62 28.09 -45.37
C ARG A 252 13.82 27.14 -45.35
N VAL A 253 13.89 26.25 -44.36
CA VAL A 253 15.03 25.34 -44.17
C VAL A 253 15.03 24.20 -45.20
N PHE A 254 13.86 23.70 -45.57
CA PHE A 254 13.70 22.66 -46.59
C PHE A 254 13.49 23.26 -48.00
N ALA A 255 14.28 24.29 -48.32
CA ALA A 255 14.37 24.91 -49.63
C ALA A 255 15.83 25.19 -49.98
N GLY A 256 16.10 25.49 -51.26
CA GLY A 256 17.43 25.86 -51.75
C GLY A 256 18.42 24.68 -51.83
N ALA A 257 19.66 25.01 -52.20
CA ALA A 257 20.64 24.04 -52.70
C ALA A 257 20.95 22.87 -51.74
N ARG A 258 21.00 23.13 -50.42
CA ARG A 258 21.27 22.09 -49.41
C ARG A 258 20.20 21.00 -49.43
N TRP A 259 18.93 21.40 -49.45
CA TRP A 259 17.80 20.48 -49.49
C TRP A 259 17.65 19.83 -50.87
N GLU A 260 17.72 20.61 -51.95
CA GLU A 260 17.56 20.14 -53.32
C GLU A 260 18.55 19.01 -53.67
N ALA A 261 19.80 19.11 -53.20
CA ALA A 261 20.81 18.07 -53.37
C ALA A 261 20.44 16.73 -52.68
N LEU A 262 19.80 16.78 -51.52
CA LEU A 262 19.33 15.59 -50.79
C LEU A 262 18.03 15.05 -51.40
N ALA A 263 17.11 15.93 -51.78
CA ALA A 263 15.84 15.58 -52.41
C ALA A 263 16.05 14.88 -53.76
N ALA A 264 17.00 15.35 -54.58
CA ALA A 264 17.40 14.70 -55.83
C ALA A 264 17.90 13.25 -55.64
N ARG A 265 18.29 12.89 -54.41
CA ARG A 265 18.71 11.54 -54.01
C ARG A 265 17.61 10.76 -53.27
N GLY A 266 16.38 11.27 -53.32
CA GLY A 266 15.19 10.65 -52.74
C GLY A 266 14.98 10.91 -51.25
N ALA A 267 15.61 11.93 -50.66
CA ALA A 267 15.28 12.35 -49.29
C ALA A 267 13.82 12.82 -49.17
N ARG A 268 13.24 12.67 -47.98
CA ARG A 268 11.87 13.10 -47.65
C ARG A 268 11.91 14.27 -46.68
N PHE A 269 10.86 15.10 -46.65
CA PHE A 269 10.78 16.14 -45.62
C PHE A 269 10.72 15.50 -44.23
N GLN A 270 11.40 16.10 -43.25
CA GLN A 270 11.02 15.91 -41.85
C GLN A 270 9.77 16.73 -41.60
N ARG A 271 8.60 16.09 -41.64
CA ARG A 271 7.32 16.81 -41.55
C ARG A 271 7.11 17.39 -40.15
N PRO A 272 6.66 18.65 -40.01
CA PRO A 272 6.11 19.14 -38.75
C PRO A 272 4.95 18.24 -38.30
N LEU A 273 4.93 17.88 -37.02
CA LEU A 273 3.83 17.14 -36.40
C LEU A 273 3.26 17.98 -35.27
N TRP A 274 2.01 18.38 -35.38
CA TRP A 274 1.31 19.13 -34.33
C TRP A 274 0.90 18.17 -33.21
N ALA A 275 1.50 18.36 -32.03
CA ALA A 275 1.25 17.54 -30.86
C ALA A 275 0.54 18.34 -29.77
N SER A 276 -0.18 17.65 -28.89
CA SER A 276 -0.97 18.30 -27.84
C SER A 276 -2.01 19.27 -28.45
N THR A 277 -2.79 18.81 -29.43
CA THR A 277 -3.78 19.60 -30.18
C THR A 277 -5.19 19.55 -29.59
N SER A 278 -5.36 18.96 -28.40
CA SER A 278 -6.61 19.08 -27.64
C SER A 278 -6.75 20.46 -26.99
N THR A 279 -7.88 21.10 -27.18
CA THR A 279 -8.25 22.34 -26.49
C THR A 279 -8.34 22.13 -24.98
N LYS A 280 -7.69 23.01 -24.19
CA LYS A 280 -7.67 22.94 -22.71
C LYS A 280 -8.60 23.96 -22.06
N ASN A 281 -8.91 25.04 -22.76
CA ASN A 281 -9.79 26.10 -22.30
C ASN A 281 -11.18 25.92 -22.93
N PRO A 282 -12.26 25.72 -22.14
CA PRO A 282 -13.60 25.52 -22.68
C PRO A 282 -14.16 26.73 -23.44
N ALA A 283 -13.52 27.90 -23.35
CA ALA A 283 -13.89 29.08 -24.13
C ALA A 283 -13.46 28.97 -25.61
N TYR A 284 -12.56 28.05 -25.96
CA TYR A 284 -12.14 27.82 -27.34
C TYR A 284 -12.86 26.61 -27.93
N PRO A 285 -13.09 26.58 -29.25
CA PRO A 285 -13.62 25.39 -29.92
C PRO A 285 -12.79 24.13 -29.60
N ASP A 286 -13.42 22.97 -29.50
CA ASP A 286 -12.74 21.69 -29.22
C ASP A 286 -11.88 21.17 -30.40
N VAL A 287 -12.06 21.74 -31.59
CA VAL A 287 -11.26 21.53 -32.81
C VAL A 287 -10.31 22.70 -33.13
N TYR A 288 -10.18 23.67 -32.23
CA TYR A 288 -9.50 24.96 -32.45
C TYR A 288 -8.11 24.85 -33.07
N TYR A 289 -7.24 24.04 -32.46
CA TYR A 289 -5.87 23.89 -32.95
C TYR A 289 -5.79 23.09 -34.25
N VAL A 290 -6.61 22.06 -34.41
CA VAL A 290 -6.60 21.24 -35.62
C VAL A 290 -6.96 22.10 -36.83
N GLU A 291 -8.04 22.89 -36.74
CA GLU A 291 -8.49 23.74 -37.84
C GLU A 291 -7.50 24.84 -38.23
N ALA A 292 -6.82 25.45 -37.25
CA ALA A 292 -5.87 26.52 -37.50
C ALA A 292 -4.56 26.04 -38.14
N LEU A 293 -4.20 24.77 -37.92
CA LEU A 293 -2.86 24.25 -38.27
C LEU A 293 -2.85 23.31 -39.48
N ILE A 294 -3.92 23.31 -40.28
CA ILE A 294 -4.02 22.53 -41.52
C ILE A 294 -3.11 23.15 -42.58
N GLY A 295 -2.16 22.36 -43.07
CA GLY A 295 -1.30 22.74 -44.19
C GLY A 295 -0.56 21.56 -44.80
N PRO A 296 0.01 21.74 -46.01
CA PRO A 296 0.67 20.66 -46.73
C PRO A 296 1.93 20.19 -46.01
N ASP A 297 2.30 18.92 -46.23
CA ASP A 297 3.49 18.29 -45.65
C ASP A 297 3.50 18.26 -44.10
N THR A 298 2.32 18.23 -43.46
CA THR A 298 2.20 18.20 -41.99
C THR A 298 1.51 16.93 -41.47
N VAL A 299 1.63 16.72 -40.16
CA VAL A 299 0.92 15.67 -39.42
C VAL A 299 0.23 16.34 -38.22
N ASP A 300 -0.97 15.91 -37.85
CA ASP A 300 -1.57 16.26 -36.55
C ASP A 300 -1.82 14.97 -35.77
N THR A 301 -1.25 14.86 -34.57
CA THR A 301 -1.52 13.72 -33.69
C THR A 301 -2.60 14.09 -32.68
N MET A 302 -3.80 13.56 -32.91
CA MET A 302 -5.01 13.95 -32.19
C MET A 302 -5.35 12.93 -31.10
N PRO A 303 -5.59 13.38 -29.86
CA PRO A 303 -6.18 12.55 -28.82
C PRO A 303 -7.58 12.05 -29.23
N PRO A 304 -8.08 10.94 -28.64
CA PRO A 304 -9.35 10.32 -29.04
C PRO A 304 -10.56 11.28 -29.08
N ALA A 305 -10.65 12.20 -28.11
CA ALA A 305 -11.72 13.18 -28.04
C ALA A 305 -11.65 14.19 -29.20
N THR A 306 -10.48 14.78 -29.46
CA THR A 306 -10.26 15.73 -30.56
C THR A 306 -10.47 15.08 -31.92
N LEU A 307 -9.99 13.84 -32.12
CA LEU A 307 -10.23 13.09 -33.35
C LEU A 307 -11.72 12.85 -33.59
N THR A 308 -12.48 12.57 -32.53
CA THR A 308 -13.93 12.37 -32.60
C THR A 308 -14.67 13.66 -32.91
N ALA A 309 -14.33 14.76 -32.24
CA ALA A 309 -14.91 16.09 -32.47
C ALA A 309 -14.64 16.56 -33.91
N TYR A 310 -13.39 16.43 -34.37
CA TYR A 310 -13.04 16.84 -35.73
C TYR A 310 -13.77 16.01 -36.80
N LYS A 311 -13.94 14.69 -36.57
CA LYS A 311 -14.71 13.85 -37.48
C LYS A 311 -16.19 14.26 -37.56
N ASP A 312 -16.74 14.74 -36.46
CA ASP A 312 -18.14 15.14 -36.34
C ASP A 312 -18.42 16.49 -37.03
N HIS A 313 -17.62 17.53 -36.74
CA HIS A 313 -17.92 18.90 -37.18
C HIS A 313 -16.71 19.74 -37.62
N GLY A 314 -15.54 19.13 -37.83
CA GLY A 314 -14.34 19.84 -38.27
C GLY A 314 -14.43 20.38 -39.70
N ARG A 315 -13.79 21.53 -39.94
CA ARG A 315 -13.74 22.21 -41.24
C ARG A 315 -12.35 22.11 -41.89
N PRO A 316 -12.21 21.25 -42.92
CA PRO A 316 -10.92 21.04 -43.59
C PRO A 316 -10.63 22.17 -44.58
N GLU A 317 -9.76 23.09 -44.19
CA GLU A 317 -9.30 24.23 -45.00
C GLU A 317 -7.86 24.56 -44.59
N ALA A 318 -6.99 24.81 -45.57
CA ALA A 318 -5.57 25.04 -45.32
C ALA A 318 -5.30 26.48 -44.87
N ARG A 319 -5.19 26.70 -43.56
CA ARG A 319 -5.02 28.02 -42.93
C ARG A 319 -3.60 28.29 -42.41
N LEU A 320 -2.76 27.25 -42.34
CA LEU A 320 -1.46 27.33 -41.67
C LEU A 320 -0.48 28.33 -42.33
N SER A 321 -0.59 28.56 -43.63
CA SER A 321 0.23 29.52 -44.37
C SER A 321 -0.42 30.90 -44.55
N GLU A 322 -1.64 31.08 -44.06
CA GLU A 322 -2.33 32.38 -44.07
C GLU A 322 -1.78 33.24 -42.92
N ASP A 323 -1.68 34.55 -43.15
CA ASP A 323 -1.40 35.56 -42.11
C ASP A 323 -0.16 35.32 -41.22
N VAL A 324 0.94 34.81 -41.78
CA VAL A 324 2.22 34.67 -41.05
C VAL A 324 2.69 36.00 -40.43
N THR A 325 2.42 37.14 -41.08
CA THR A 325 2.68 38.48 -40.53
C THR A 325 1.82 38.81 -39.30
N ASP A 326 0.61 38.26 -39.18
CA ASP A 326 -0.18 38.39 -37.95
C ASP A 326 0.39 37.53 -36.82
N ALA A 327 0.91 36.33 -37.15
CA ALA A 327 1.61 35.50 -36.17
C ALA A 327 2.83 36.23 -35.57
N GLU A 328 3.66 36.87 -36.41
CA GLU A 328 4.78 37.73 -35.94
C GLU A 328 4.26 38.83 -35.01
N ARG A 329 3.20 39.53 -35.41
CA ARG A 329 2.57 40.60 -34.63
C ARG A 329 2.07 40.11 -33.27
N VAL A 330 1.47 38.92 -33.19
CA VAL A 330 1.03 38.33 -31.92
C VAL A 330 2.22 38.08 -31.00
N ILE A 331 3.34 37.57 -31.53
CA ILE A 331 4.56 37.36 -30.73
C ILE A 331 5.13 38.69 -30.25
N ASP A 332 5.17 39.71 -31.11
CA ASP A 332 5.63 41.05 -30.74
C ASP A 332 4.73 41.68 -29.67
N GLN A 333 3.41 41.58 -29.80
CA GLN A 333 2.45 42.07 -28.81
C GLN A 333 2.57 41.36 -27.45
N LEU A 334 2.89 40.05 -27.45
CA LEU A 334 3.21 39.33 -26.22
C LEU A 334 4.50 39.85 -25.60
N ALA A 335 5.54 40.12 -26.41
CA ALA A 335 6.79 40.70 -25.94
C ALA A 335 6.60 42.10 -25.36
N GLU A 336 5.81 42.96 -26.00
CA GLU A 336 5.39 44.29 -25.50
C GLU A 336 4.62 44.18 -24.19
N ALA A 337 3.79 43.15 -24.02
CA ALA A 337 3.12 42.81 -22.77
C ALA A 337 4.08 42.24 -21.69
N GLY A 338 5.38 42.11 -21.99
CA GLY A 338 6.40 41.57 -21.10
C GLY A 338 6.32 40.05 -20.95
N LEU A 339 5.88 39.33 -21.99
CA LEU A 339 5.88 37.87 -22.08
C LEU A 339 6.80 37.44 -23.22
N GLN A 340 8.04 37.10 -22.86
CA GLN A 340 9.02 36.59 -23.81
C GLN A 340 8.75 35.12 -24.13
N MET A 341 8.55 34.80 -25.41
CA MET A 341 8.24 33.43 -25.85
C MET A 341 9.39 32.44 -25.62
N ASP A 342 10.64 32.90 -25.65
CA ASP A 342 11.79 32.06 -25.34
C ASP A 342 11.76 31.57 -23.88
N ASP A 343 11.34 32.43 -22.94
CA ASP A 343 11.17 32.03 -21.54
C ASP A 343 10.01 31.05 -21.35
N VAL A 344 8.91 31.26 -22.07
CA VAL A 344 7.75 30.36 -22.06
C VAL A 344 8.15 28.98 -22.58
N THR A 345 8.78 28.92 -23.75
CA THR A 345 9.11 27.67 -24.42
C THR A 345 10.23 26.91 -23.72
N ARG A 346 11.22 27.61 -23.13
CA ARG A 346 12.24 27.00 -22.26
C ARG A 346 11.63 26.35 -21.02
N GLN A 347 10.73 27.06 -20.32
CA GLN A 347 10.02 26.49 -19.18
C GLN A 347 9.24 25.23 -19.58
N LEU A 348 8.54 25.27 -20.72
CA LEU A 348 7.78 24.13 -21.23
C LEU A 348 8.66 22.94 -21.63
N GLU A 349 9.87 23.16 -22.15
CA GLU A 349 10.84 22.09 -22.43
C GLU A 349 11.27 21.41 -21.13
N GLU A 350 11.69 22.18 -20.12
CA GLU A 350 12.13 21.66 -18.82
C GLU A 350 11.01 20.91 -18.08
N GLU A 351 9.82 21.52 -17.99
CA GLU A 351 8.65 20.90 -17.38
C GLU A 351 8.16 19.69 -18.18
N GLY A 352 8.27 19.72 -19.51
CA GLY A 352 7.89 18.65 -20.41
C GLY A 352 8.68 17.37 -20.17
N VAL A 353 10.01 17.48 -20.12
CA VAL A 353 10.91 16.35 -19.81
C VAL A 353 10.63 15.81 -18.41
N ALA A 354 10.53 16.69 -17.41
CA ALA A 354 10.27 16.29 -16.04
C ALA A 354 8.91 15.60 -15.86
N SER A 355 7.88 16.08 -16.56
CA SER A 355 6.54 15.49 -16.56
C SER A 355 6.53 14.08 -17.15
N PHE A 356 7.23 13.87 -18.27
CA PHE A 356 7.32 12.55 -18.91
C PHE A 356 8.11 11.55 -18.06
N ALA A 357 9.20 11.97 -17.41
CA ALA A 357 9.91 11.13 -16.45
C ALA A 357 9.00 10.69 -15.30
N ARG A 358 8.24 11.63 -14.70
CA ARG A 358 7.26 11.29 -13.64
C ARG A 358 6.17 10.34 -14.11
N SER A 359 5.61 10.52 -15.31
CA SER A 359 4.62 9.59 -15.88
C SER A 359 5.21 8.19 -16.07
N PHE A 360 6.47 8.10 -16.50
CA PHE A 360 7.15 6.81 -16.68
C PHE A 360 7.41 6.11 -15.35
N ASP A 361 7.88 6.83 -14.34
CA ASP A 361 8.06 6.28 -12.99
C ASP A 361 6.72 5.80 -12.39
N THR A 362 5.65 6.56 -12.60
CA THR A 362 4.29 6.21 -12.18
C THR A 362 3.81 4.93 -12.86
N LEU A 363 4.01 4.83 -14.17
CA LEU A 363 3.73 3.62 -14.95
C LEU A 363 4.50 2.40 -14.41
N LEU A 364 5.80 2.52 -14.18
CA LEU A 364 6.60 1.42 -13.64
C LEU A 364 6.13 1.03 -12.23
N ALA A 365 5.75 1.98 -11.39
CA ALA A 365 5.19 1.71 -10.07
C ALA A 365 3.85 0.97 -10.16
N VAL A 366 2.98 1.32 -11.11
CA VAL A 366 1.73 0.59 -11.38
C VAL A 366 2.01 -0.85 -11.81
N VAL A 367 2.94 -1.06 -12.74
CA VAL A 367 3.33 -2.41 -13.18
C VAL A 367 3.94 -3.21 -12.04
N GLU A 368 4.77 -2.59 -11.21
CA GLU A 368 5.38 -3.22 -10.03
C GLU A 368 4.32 -3.62 -9.00
N ALA A 369 3.36 -2.76 -8.69
CA ALA A 369 2.26 -3.06 -7.79
C ALA A 369 1.45 -4.27 -8.28
N ARG A 370 1.12 -4.31 -9.58
CA ARG A 370 0.43 -5.43 -10.21
C ARG A 370 1.27 -6.71 -10.18
N ARG A 371 2.58 -6.60 -10.44
CA ARG A 371 3.53 -7.72 -10.37
C ARG A 371 3.59 -8.31 -8.96
N GLN A 372 3.71 -7.47 -7.92
CA GLN A 372 3.72 -7.92 -6.52
C GLN A 372 2.38 -8.56 -6.13
N ALA A 373 1.26 -7.99 -6.57
CA ALA A 373 -0.07 -8.57 -6.35
C ALA A 373 -0.17 -9.99 -6.92
N VAL A 374 0.31 -10.24 -8.14
CA VAL A 374 0.37 -11.61 -8.70
C VAL A 374 1.21 -12.53 -7.83
N LEU A 375 2.46 -12.15 -7.54
CA LEU A 375 3.41 -12.99 -6.81
C LEU A 375 2.95 -13.35 -5.40
N LEU A 376 2.24 -12.44 -4.73
CA LEU A 376 1.72 -12.66 -3.38
C LEU A 376 0.37 -13.40 -3.38
N ASN A 377 -0.48 -13.22 -4.39
CA ASN A 377 -1.71 -14.00 -4.53
C ASN A 377 -1.45 -15.46 -4.88
N ASP A 378 -0.42 -15.76 -5.66
CA ASP A 378 -0.02 -17.14 -5.96
C ASP A 378 0.34 -17.92 -4.67
N ARG A 379 0.61 -17.20 -3.57
CA ARG A 379 0.87 -17.75 -2.22
C ARG A 379 -0.36 -17.74 -1.30
N GLN A 380 -1.53 -17.33 -1.79
CA GLN A 380 -2.76 -17.26 -1.01
C GLN A 380 -3.87 -18.06 -1.69
N THR A 381 -4.19 -19.22 -1.11
CA THR A 381 -5.32 -20.06 -1.56
C THR A 381 -6.51 -19.89 -0.65
N LEU A 382 -7.67 -19.60 -1.21
CA LEU A 382 -8.94 -19.55 -0.50
C LEU A 382 -9.80 -20.73 -0.98
N ALA A 383 -10.24 -21.56 -0.04
CA ALA A 383 -11.20 -22.63 -0.28
C ALA A 383 -12.37 -22.42 0.68
N LEU A 384 -13.33 -21.59 0.29
CA LEU A 384 -14.38 -21.07 1.17
C LEU A 384 -15.67 -21.91 1.14
N GLY A 385 -15.72 -22.95 0.31
CA GLY A 385 -16.89 -23.82 0.17
C GLY A 385 -18.13 -23.03 -0.25
N ALA A 386 -19.24 -23.20 0.48
CA ALA A 386 -20.49 -22.50 0.20
C ALA A 386 -20.40 -20.96 0.27
N ALA A 387 -19.37 -20.41 0.92
CA ALA A 387 -19.18 -18.97 1.05
C ALA A 387 -18.46 -18.32 -0.14
N GLU A 388 -17.98 -19.08 -1.14
CA GLU A 388 -17.24 -18.52 -2.29
C GLU A 388 -18.02 -17.42 -3.03
N LYS A 389 -19.29 -17.70 -3.35
CA LYS A 389 -20.15 -16.73 -4.06
C LYS A 389 -20.37 -15.47 -3.23
N ALA A 390 -20.53 -15.61 -1.91
CA ALA A 390 -20.70 -14.47 -1.02
C ALA A 390 -19.40 -13.64 -0.92
N ALA A 391 -18.24 -14.29 -0.82
CA ALA A 391 -16.95 -13.63 -0.79
C ALA A 391 -16.66 -12.89 -2.12
N ALA A 392 -16.98 -13.48 -3.27
CA ALA A 392 -16.86 -12.84 -4.58
C ALA A 392 -17.76 -11.59 -4.68
N LYS A 393 -19.02 -11.69 -4.22
CA LYS A 393 -19.94 -10.54 -4.15
C LYS A 393 -19.40 -9.44 -3.23
N THR A 394 -18.81 -9.81 -2.09
CA THR A 394 -18.18 -8.85 -1.18
C THR A 394 -17.00 -8.14 -1.83
N ARG A 395 -16.12 -8.86 -2.56
CA ARG A 395 -15.01 -8.23 -3.31
C ARG A 395 -15.51 -7.25 -4.37
N ALA A 396 -16.50 -7.65 -5.17
CA ALA A 396 -17.11 -6.77 -6.16
C ALA A 396 -17.73 -5.51 -5.53
N ARG A 397 -18.32 -5.63 -4.33
CA ARG A 397 -18.83 -4.47 -3.58
C ARG A 397 -17.71 -3.56 -3.08
N LEU A 398 -16.60 -4.10 -2.58
CA LEU A 398 -15.44 -3.30 -2.18
C LEU A 398 -14.88 -2.50 -3.37
N ASP A 399 -14.83 -3.11 -4.55
CA ASP A 399 -14.41 -2.43 -5.79
C ASP A 399 -15.41 -1.34 -6.21
N ALA A 400 -16.72 -1.63 -6.17
CA ALA A 400 -17.77 -0.65 -6.47
C ALA A 400 -17.74 0.55 -5.50
N ASP A 401 -17.48 0.31 -4.21
CA ASP A 401 -17.33 1.33 -3.18
C ASP A 401 -15.98 2.07 -3.27
N LYS A 402 -15.09 1.68 -4.20
CA LYS A 402 -13.69 2.13 -4.32
C LYS A 402 -12.92 2.02 -3.00
N PHE A 403 -13.21 0.98 -2.21
CA PHE A 403 -12.70 0.82 -0.85
C PHE A 403 -11.17 0.87 -0.80
N GLY A 404 -10.47 0.17 -1.70
CA GLY A 404 -9.00 0.18 -1.74
C GLY A 404 -8.43 1.60 -1.92
N ALA A 405 -8.89 2.34 -2.93
CA ALA A 405 -8.43 3.70 -3.19
C ALA A 405 -8.76 4.65 -2.03
N ARG A 406 -9.97 4.57 -1.49
CA ARG A 406 -10.43 5.41 -0.37
C ARG A 406 -9.70 5.08 0.93
N LEU A 407 -9.36 3.82 1.17
CA LEU A 407 -8.55 3.39 2.32
C LEU A 407 -7.18 4.08 2.29
N TRP A 408 -6.49 4.03 1.15
CA TRP A 408 -5.19 4.69 0.96
C TRP A 408 -5.28 6.22 1.00
N GLN A 409 -6.42 6.80 0.64
CA GLN A 409 -6.72 8.23 0.82
C GLN A 409 -7.09 8.59 2.28
N LYS A 410 -7.09 7.60 3.18
CA LYS A 410 -7.45 7.76 4.59
C LYS A 410 -8.87 8.32 4.79
N ASP A 411 -9.80 7.92 3.92
CA ASP A 411 -11.20 8.36 3.97
C ASP A 411 -11.91 7.77 5.21
N PRO A 412 -12.28 8.60 6.21
CA PRO A 412 -12.90 8.10 7.44
C PRO A 412 -14.35 7.65 7.26
N THR A 413 -15.01 8.04 6.16
CA THR A 413 -16.42 7.73 5.91
C THR A 413 -16.67 6.28 5.50
N LEU A 414 -15.61 5.47 5.34
CA LEU A 414 -15.70 4.07 4.93
C LEU A 414 -16.51 3.19 5.90
N TRP A 415 -16.38 3.39 7.22
CA TRP A 415 -17.03 2.51 8.21
C TRP A 415 -18.30 3.10 8.81
N LYS A 416 -18.28 4.39 9.13
CA LYS A 416 -19.36 5.12 9.81
C LYS A 416 -19.67 6.43 9.06
N PRO A 417 -20.25 6.35 7.85
CA PRO A 417 -20.46 7.54 6.98
C PRO A 417 -21.36 8.61 7.60
N ASP A 418 -22.24 8.22 8.53
CA ASP A 418 -23.21 9.11 9.16
C ASP A 418 -22.86 9.47 10.62
N ASP A 419 -21.62 9.20 11.07
CA ASP A 419 -21.17 9.43 12.46
C ASP A 419 -19.87 10.23 12.49
N ALA A 420 -20.00 11.55 12.72
CA ALA A 420 -18.88 12.48 12.70
C ALA A 420 -17.86 12.22 13.83
N GLU A 421 -18.29 11.69 14.98
CA GLU A 421 -17.39 11.42 16.11
C GLU A 421 -16.50 10.22 15.80
N HIS A 422 -17.07 9.13 15.28
CA HIS A 422 -16.26 8.00 14.82
C HIS A 422 -15.34 8.40 13.67
N GLN A 423 -15.79 9.27 12.75
CA GLN A 423 -14.94 9.74 11.65
C GLN A 423 -13.70 10.48 12.13
N LYS A 424 -13.82 11.36 13.14
CA LYS A 424 -12.67 12.05 13.74
C LYS A 424 -11.68 11.04 14.32
N GLU A 425 -12.16 10.04 15.06
CA GLU A 425 -11.29 9.00 15.64
C GLU A 425 -10.62 8.13 14.55
N ILE A 426 -11.36 7.78 13.49
CA ILE A 426 -10.83 7.02 12.37
C ILE A 426 -9.72 7.80 11.67
N GLN A 427 -9.97 9.07 11.32
CA GLN A 427 -9.03 9.88 10.56
C GLN A 427 -7.64 9.98 11.23
N VAL A 428 -7.62 10.08 12.56
CA VAL A 428 -6.37 10.14 13.35
C VAL A 428 -5.82 8.76 13.72
N ARG A 429 -6.26 7.67 13.08
CA ARG A 429 -5.77 6.29 13.33
C ARG A 429 -5.35 5.53 12.07
N MET A 430 -5.22 6.23 10.94
CA MET A 430 -4.86 5.64 9.64
C MET A 430 -3.39 5.84 9.22
N GLY A 431 -2.52 6.26 10.15
CA GLY A 431 -1.08 6.44 9.89
C GLY A 431 -0.33 5.15 9.56
N TRP A 432 -0.89 3.99 9.90
CA TRP A 432 -0.27 2.68 9.69
C TRP A 432 -0.12 2.30 8.21
N LEU A 433 -0.92 2.88 7.31
CA LEU A 433 -0.83 2.60 5.87
C LEU A 433 0.53 2.96 5.27
N ASP A 434 1.15 4.04 5.75
CA ASP A 434 2.44 4.55 5.27
C ASP A 434 3.61 4.14 6.17
N VAL A 435 3.36 3.34 7.21
CA VAL A 435 4.36 3.07 8.26
C VAL A 435 5.59 2.36 7.72
N ALA A 436 5.40 1.45 6.75
CA ALA A 436 6.50 0.69 6.16
C ALA A 436 7.47 1.59 5.38
N GLU A 437 6.95 2.61 4.69
CA GLU A 437 7.76 3.59 3.95
C GLU A 437 8.46 4.55 4.93
N THR A 438 7.70 5.12 5.86
CA THR A 438 8.23 6.11 6.81
C THR A 438 9.29 5.51 7.74
N MET A 439 9.11 4.28 8.21
CA MET A 439 10.09 3.59 9.04
C MET A 439 11.29 3.04 8.26
N ALA A 440 11.18 2.82 6.94
CA ALA A 440 12.33 2.47 6.11
C ALA A 440 13.40 3.58 6.16
N ALA A 441 12.97 4.85 6.20
CA ALA A 441 13.84 6.01 6.40
C ALA A 441 14.43 6.13 7.82
N ARG A 442 14.07 5.22 8.75
CA ARG A 442 14.54 5.19 10.15
C ARG A 442 15.39 3.97 10.49
N VAL A 443 15.67 3.10 9.52
CA VAL A 443 16.50 1.89 9.73
C VAL A 443 17.85 2.21 10.35
N THR A 444 18.53 3.27 9.86
CA THR A 444 19.82 3.70 10.39
C THR A 444 19.73 4.13 11.86
N GLU A 445 18.67 4.83 12.26
CA GLU A 445 18.42 5.22 13.65
C GLU A 445 18.30 3.98 14.54
N LEU A 446 17.44 3.04 14.15
CA LEU A 446 17.14 1.82 14.92
C LEU A 446 18.39 0.94 15.10
N THR A 447 19.14 0.72 14.03
CA THR A 447 20.36 -0.11 14.05
C THR A 447 21.49 0.56 14.81
N THR A 448 21.61 1.90 14.71
CA THR A 448 22.58 2.68 15.49
C THR A 448 22.28 2.56 16.99
N PHE A 449 21.03 2.73 17.39
CA PHE A 449 20.61 2.59 18.80
C PHE A 449 20.93 1.19 19.35
N ALA A 450 20.60 0.12 18.61
CA ALA A 450 20.95 -1.24 19.02
C ALA A 450 22.48 -1.42 19.17
N GLY A 451 23.27 -0.82 18.26
CA GLY A 451 24.74 -0.80 18.35
C GLY A 451 25.28 -0.02 19.56
N GLU A 452 24.68 1.13 19.90
CA GLU A 452 25.00 1.92 21.10
C GLU A 452 24.76 1.12 22.38
N VAL A 453 23.58 0.50 22.51
CA VAL A 453 23.21 -0.31 23.67
C VAL A 453 24.16 -1.49 23.85
N LYS A 454 24.50 -2.19 22.76
CA LYS A 454 25.49 -3.28 22.78
C LYS A 454 26.87 -2.82 23.24
N ARG A 455 27.38 -1.72 22.67
CA ARG A 455 28.69 -1.15 23.05
C ARG A 455 28.73 -0.69 24.50
N ALA A 456 27.58 -0.26 25.05
CA ALA A 456 27.44 0.07 26.47
C ALA A 456 27.39 -1.16 27.40
N GLY A 457 27.52 -2.39 26.89
CA GLY A 457 27.68 -3.61 27.68
C GLY A 457 26.38 -4.29 28.10
N PHE A 458 25.24 -3.80 27.64
CA PHE A 458 23.94 -4.42 27.88
C PHE A 458 23.84 -5.77 27.17
N THR A 459 23.28 -6.75 27.87
CA THR A 459 23.14 -8.14 27.38
C THR A 459 21.70 -8.63 27.37
N HIS A 460 20.85 -7.99 28.16
CA HIS A 460 19.44 -8.33 28.30
C HIS A 460 18.58 -7.10 28.00
N ALA A 461 17.38 -7.34 27.49
CA ALA A 461 16.32 -6.36 27.48
C ALA A 461 15.07 -6.91 28.17
N LEU A 462 14.33 -6.05 28.85
CA LEU A 462 13.00 -6.34 29.35
C LEU A 462 12.04 -5.29 28.81
N LEU A 463 11.09 -5.72 27.99
CA LEU A 463 10.02 -4.88 27.51
C LEU A 463 8.86 -4.91 28.49
N CYS A 464 8.53 -3.75 29.06
CA CYS A 464 7.35 -3.53 29.89
C CYS A 464 6.26 -2.89 29.00
N GLY A 465 5.28 -3.69 28.59
CA GLY A 465 4.27 -3.28 27.61
C GLY A 465 3.00 -4.11 27.71
N MET A 466 1.92 -3.63 27.08
CA MET A 466 0.63 -4.31 27.03
C MET A 466 0.01 -4.19 25.63
N GLY A 467 -0.70 -5.24 25.20
CA GLY A 467 -1.39 -5.28 23.91
C GLY A 467 -0.43 -5.02 22.74
N GLY A 468 -0.70 -4.01 21.92
CA GLY A 468 0.08 -3.76 20.71
C GLY A 468 1.56 -3.44 20.99
N SER A 469 1.86 -2.93 22.18
CA SER A 469 3.23 -2.67 22.63
C SER A 469 4.00 -3.92 23.05
N SER A 470 3.35 -5.08 23.25
CA SER A 470 4.00 -6.31 23.74
C SER A 470 3.87 -7.48 22.77
N LEU A 471 2.72 -7.64 22.10
CA LEU A 471 2.42 -8.83 21.29
C LEU A 471 3.32 -8.93 20.06
N ALA A 472 3.45 -7.88 19.26
CA ALA A 472 4.32 -7.89 18.08
C ALA A 472 5.80 -8.12 18.44
N PRO A 473 6.37 -7.45 19.46
CA PRO A 473 7.71 -7.78 19.97
C PRO A 473 7.88 -9.25 20.39
N GLU A 474 6.89 -9.85 21.04
CA GLU A 474 6.94 -11.28 21.39
C GLU A 474 6.92 -12.16 20.15
N VAL A 475 6.07 -11.87 19.16
CA VAL A 475 6.06 -12.59 17.87
C VAL A 475 7.44 -12.58 17.23
N LEU A 476 8.11 -11.41 17.23
CA LEU A 476 9.44 -11.26 16.65
C LEU A 476 10.48 -12.05 17.45
N ARG A 477 10.45 -12.00 18.79
CA ARG A 477 11.35 -12.76 19.66
C ARG A 477 11.24 -14.27 19.45
N GLU A 478 10.01 -14.79 19.39
CA GLU A 478 9.76 -16.23 19.24
C GLU A 478 10.10 -16.73 17.82
N THR A 479 9.88 -15.89 16.80
CA THR A 479 10.12 -16.27 15.40
C THR A 479 11.61 -16.21 15.02
N PHE A 480 12.26 -15.09 15.35
CA PHE A 480 13.63 -14.80 14.92
C PHE A 480 14.69 -15.27 15.92
N GLY A 481 14.32 -15.42 17.20
CA GLY A 481 15.29 -15.63 18.27
C GLY A 481 16.13 -14.39 18.54
N VAL A 482 17.32 -14.60 19.10
CA VAL A 482 18.29 -13.54 19.40
C VAL A 482 19.51 -13.74 18.52
N ALA A 483 19.87 -12.75 17.71
CA ALA A 483 21.08 -12.80 16.90
C ALA A 483 22.32 -12.78 17.79
N LYS A 484 23.42 -13.41 17.33
CA LYS A 484 24.66 -13.50 18.11
C LYS A 484 25.16 -12.10 18.53
N GLY A 485 25.36 -11.93 19.84
CA GLY A 485 25.86 -10.68 20.42
C GLY A 485 24.82 -9.57 20.52
N TYR A 486 23.55 -9.83 20.24
CA TYR A 486 22.43 -8.90 20.51
C TYR A 486 21.78 -9.19 21.86
N LEU A 487 20.78 -8.38 22.26
CA LEU A 487 20.21 -8.45 23.60
C LEU A 487 19.18 -9.57 23.67
N ASP A 488 19.26 -10.39 24.72
CA ASP A 488 18.22 -11.35 25.02
C ASP A 488 17.00 -10.61 25.60
N LEU A 489 16.06 -10.27 24.72
CA LEU A 489 14.85 -9.54 25.05
C LEU A 489 13.77 -10.50 25.57
N ALA A 490 13.16 -10.14 26.71
CA ALA A 490 11.92 -10.74 27.21
C ALA A 490 10.81 -9.69 27.25
N VAL A 491 9.57 -10.15 27.21
CA VAL A 491 8.36 -9.32 27.32
C VAL A 491 7.69 -9.58 28.66
N LEU A 492 7.39 -8.52 29.40
CA LEU A 492 6.57 -8.55 30.60
C LEU A 492 5.26 -7.80 30.31
N ASP A 493 4.19 -8.59 30.15
CA ASP A 493 2.83 -8.13 29.87
C ASP A 493 1.83 -8.71 30.88
N SER A 494 2.29 -8.97 32.11
CA SER A 494 1.47 -9.48 33.20
C SER A 494 1.72 -8.73 34.50
N THR A 495 0.65 -8.48 35.25
CA THR A 495 0.68 -7.94 36.63
C THR A 495 0.71 -9.04 37.68
N ASP A 496 0.77 -10.32 37.28
CA ASP A 496 0.92 -11.43 38.21
C ASP A 496 2.26 -11.31 38.96
N PRO A 497 2.26 -11.26 40.31
CA PRO A 497 3.49 -11.10 41.09
C PRO A 497 4.57 -12.12 40.76
N ALA A 498 4.20 -13.39 40.52
CA ALA A 498 5.18 -14.41 40.17
C ALA A 498 5.80 -14.16 38.78
N ALA A 499 5.04 -13.60 37.83
CA ALA A 499 5.58 -13.18 36.53
C ALA A 499 6.54 -12.00 36.66
N VAL A 500 6.20 -10.99 37.47
CA VAL A 500 7.05 -9.82 37.74
C VAL A 500 8.35 -10.23 38.42
N LEU A 501 8.27 -11.05 39.48
CA LEU A 501 9.43 -11.54 40.21
C LEU A 501 10.32 -12.46 39.36
N ALA A 502 9.74 -13.24 38.44
CA ALA A 502 10.53 -14.02 37.49
C ALA A 502 11.28 -13.13 36.48
N ALA A 503 10.66 -12.04 36.03
CA ALA A 503 11.33 -11.05 35.18
C ALA A 503 12.45 -10.31 35.94
N ASP A 504 12.23 -10.02 37.23
CA ASP A 504 13.23 -9.47 38.15
C ASP A 504 14.44 -10.39 38.30
N ALA A 505 14.19 -11.67 38.64
CA ALA A 505 15.24 -12.68 38.80
C ALA A 505 16.06 -12.91 37.52
N ARG A 506 15.47 -12.71 36.35
CA ARG A 506 16.17 -12.78 35.05
C ARG A 506 17.03 -11.54 34.76
N SER A 507 16.78 -10.42 35.43
CA SER A 507 17.38 -9.14 35.10
C SER A 507 18.66 -8.88 35.91
N ASP A 508 19.81 -8.86 35.25
CA ASP A 508 20.97 -8.15 35.79
C ASP A 508 20.70 -6.64 35.65
N HIS A 509 20.30 -5.96 36.72
CA HIS A 509 19.94 -4.54 36.70
C HIS A 509 21.09 -3.63 36.25
N SER A 510 22.35 -4.09 36.27
CA SER A 510 23.47 -3.31 35.74
C SER A 510 23.61 -3.41 34.22
N ARG A 511 23.06 -4.48 33.61
CA ARG A 511 23.23 -4.84 32.19
C ARG A 511 21.92 -5.13 31.44
N THR A 512 20.77 -4.85 32.05
CA THR A 512 19.43 -4.98 31.46
C THR A 512 18.91 -3.63 31.00
N LEU A 513 18.52 -3.53 29.72
CA LEU A 513 17.80 -2.37 29.18
C LEU A 513 16.28 -2.60 29.36
N TYR A 514 15.62 -1.71 30.08
CA TYR A 514 14.17 -1.69 30.25
C TYR A 514 13.53 -0.81 29.19
N LEU A 515 12.69 -1.41 28.34
CA LEU A 515 11.89 -0.69 27.35
C LEU A 515 10.51 -0.44 27.95
N VAL A 516 10.21 0.82 28.27
CA VAL A 516 8.90 1.24 28.77
C VAL A 516 8.04 1.67 27.58
N ALA A 517 7.07 0.84 27.19
CA ALA A 517 6.38 0.98 25.91
C ALA A 517 4.87 1.22 26.08
N SER A 518 4.45 2.49 26.19
CA SER A 518 3.05 2.89 26.34
C SER A 518 2.71 4.03 25.39
N LYS A 519 1.69 3.83 24.52
CA LYS A 519 1.21 4.89 23.62
C LYS A 519 0.75 6.14 24.39
N SER A 520 -0.05 5.96 25.43
CA SER A 520 -0.64 7.07 26.21
C SER A 520 0.25 7.56 27.35
N GLY A 521 1.27 6.79 27.73
CA GLY A 521 2.07 7.01 28.95
C GLY A 521 1.33 6.80 30.28
N GLY A 522 0.05 6.41 30.23
CA GLY A 522 -0.84 6.31 31.40
C GLY A 522 -1.34 4.90 31.71
N THR A 523 -0.83 3.87 31.02
CA THR A 523 -1.24 2.47 31.22
C THR A 523 -0.81 1.99 32.62
N ALA A 524 -1.77 1.62 33.46
CA ALA A 524 -1.54 1.33 34.88
C ALA A 524 -0.51 0.21 35.09
N GLU A 525 -0.59 -0.84 34.28
CA GLU A 525 0.30 -2.00 34.37
C GLU A 525 1.75 -1.63 34.03
N ILE A 526 1.93 -0.82 32.99
CA ILE A 526 3.25 -0.36 32.55
C ILE A 526 3.85 0.59 33.59
N ASN A 527 3.04 1.46 34.17
CA ASN A 527 3.48 2.37 35.23
C ASN A 527 3.89 1.62 36.51
N ALA A 528 3.16 0.55 36.87
CA ALA A 528 3.53 -0.32 37.98
C ALA A 528 4.86 -1.04 37.72
N MET A 529 5.03 -1.63 36.53
CA MET A 529 6.29 -2.28 36.12
C MET A 529 7.46 -1.30 36.10
N PHE A 530 7.26 -0.11 35.53
CA PHE A 530 8.29 0.93 35.50
C PHE A 530 8.75 1.29 36.92
N ARG A 531 7.82 1.57 37.84
CA ARG A 531 8.18 1.92 39.23
C ARG A 531 8.95 0.81 39.92
N PHE A 532 8.53 -0.43 39.73
CA PHE A 532 9.20 -1.61 40.29
C PHE A 532 10.65 -1.73 39.79
N PHE A 533 10.88 -1.69 38.48
CA PHE A 533 12.23 -1.83 37.94
C PHE A 533 13.08 -0.58 38.11
N TRP A 534 12.48 0.62 38.13
CA TRP A 534 13.19 1.85 38.43
C TRP A 534 13.81 1.80 39.82
N ASP A 535 13.06 1.38 40.83
CA ASP A 535 13.54 1.20 42.20
C ASP A 535 14.77 0.27 42.25
N ARG A 536 14.68 -0.90 41.61
CA ARG A 536 15.78 -1.88 41.53
C ARG A 536 17.02 -1.33 40.84
N VAL A 537 16.86 -0.66 39.71
CA VAL A 537 18.00 -0.07 39.00
C VAL A 537 18.59 1.11 39.78
N ALA A 538 17.76 1.94 40.42
CA ALA A 538 18.22 3.06 41.24
C ALA A 538 19.04 2.58 42.44
N HIS A 539 18.69 1.44 43.04
CA HIS A 539 19.52 0.81 44.07
C HIS A 539 20.91 0.38 43.57
N VAL A 540 21.04 0.01 42.30
CA VAL A 540 22.32 -0.45 41.72
C VAL A 540 23.14 0.69 41.11
N LYS A 541 22.49 1.68 40.49
CA LYS A 541 23.14 2.74 39.68
C LYS A 541 22.90 4.16 40.18
N GLY A 542 22.11 4.36 41.23
CA GLY A 542 21.82 5.69 41.77
C GLY A 542 21.27 6.64 40.71
N SER A 543 21.89 7.82 40.59
CA SER A 543 21.50 8.86 39.62
C SER A 543 21.66 8.45 38.15
N ARG A 544 22.43 7.39 37.86
CA ARG A 544 22.63 6.87 36.49
C ARG A 544 21.57 5.87 36.06
N ALA A 545 20.52 5.64 36.86
CA ALA A 545 19.50 4.65 36.56
C ALA A 545 18.86 4.83 35.17
N GLY A 546 18.67 6.06 34.72
CA GLY A 546 18.11 6.40 33.40
C GLY A 546 18.85 5.77 32.22
N GLU A 547 20.15 5.45 32.36
CA GLU A 547 20.93 4.79 31.31
C GLU A 547 20.41 3.39 30.94
N ASN A 548 19.64 2.75 31.83
CA ASN A 548 19.02 1.45 31.64
C ASN A 548 17.60 1.55 31.08
N PHE A 549 17.05 2.74 30.84
CA PHE A 549 15.68 2.88 30.37
C PHE A 549 15.63 3.53 29.00
N ALA A 550 14.73 3.03 28.16
CA ALA A 550 14.28 3.72 26.97
C ALA A 550 12.76 3.71 26.91
N ALA A 551 12.17 4.80 26.41
CA ALA A 551 10.73 4.95 26.27
C ALA A 551 10.32 4.83 24.80
N ILE A 552 9.18 4.17 24.56
CA ILE A 552 8.46 4.20 23.27
C ILE A 552 7.05 4.71 23.58
N THR A 553 6.72 5.90 23.08
CA THR A 553 5.50 6.61 23.44
C THR A 553 5.10 7.59 22.35
N ASP A 554 3.88 8.14 22.41
CA ASP A 554 3.50 9.24 21.53
C ASP A 554 4.04 10.59 22.05
N PRO A 555 4.17 11.62 21.17
CA PRO A 555 4.51 12.98 21.56
C PRO A 555 3.54 13.57 22.60
N GLY A 556 4.06 14.36 23.53
CA GLY A 556 3.31 15.11 24.54
C GLY A 556 2.80 14.28 25.72
N THR A 557 3.27 13.04 25.88
CA THR A 557 2.76 12.11 26.90
C THR A 557 3.47 12.24 28.25
N SER A 558 2.83 11.76 29.31
CA SER A 558 3.45 11.69 30.64
C SER A 558 4.72 10.84 30.67
N LEU A 559 4.79 9.80 29.82
CA LEU A 559 5.98 8.95 29.69
C LEU A 559 7.13 9.67 28.99
N GLU A 560 6.87 10.54 28.01
CA GLU A 560 7.90 11.39 27.43
C GLU A 560 8.48 12.36 28.47
N ALA A 561 7.60 13.03 29.22
CA ALA A 561 8.01 13.94 30.29
C ALA A 561 8.84 13.22 31.36
N LEU A 562 8.39 12.04 31.79
CA LEU A 562 9.09 11.18 32.75
C LEU A 562 10.45 10.73 32.22
N ALA A 563 10.53 10.29 30.96
CA ALA A 563 11.79 9.87 30.35
C ALA A 563 12.82 11.00 30.33
N LYS A 564 12.36 12.24 30.07
CA LYS A 564 13.20 13.44 30.13
C LYS A 564 13.64 13.76 31.56
N GLU A 565 12.71 13.78 32.51
CA GLU A 565 12.99 14.03 33.93
C GLU A 565 14.02 13.03 34.48
N ARG A 566 13.88 11.76 34.10
CA ARG A 566 14.66 10.63 34.62
C ARG A 566 15.91 10.31 33.80
N GLY A 567 16.22 11.12 32.78
CA GLY A 567 17.43 10.95 31.98
C GLY A 567 17.49 9.61 31.26
N PHE A 568 16.38 9.16 30.67
CA PHE A 568 16.35 7.91 29.90
C PHE A 568 17.35 7.97 28.75
N ARG A 569 17.97 6.82 28.45
CA ARG A 569 18.94 6.68 27.34
C ARG A 569 18.35 7.14 26.00
N ARG A 570 17.07 6.87 25.75
CA ARG A 570 16.38 7.23 24.51
C ARG A 570 14.88 7.31 24.72
N THR A 571 14.26 8.27 24.03
CA THR A 571 12.81 8.33 23.85
C THR A 571 12.51 8.25 22.36
N PHE A 572 11.74 7.23 21.96
CA PHE A 572 11.23 7.09 20.61
C PHE A 572 9.80 7.63 20.55
N LEU A 573 9.62 8.71 19.81
CA LEU A 573 8.32 9.34 19.60
C LEU A 573 7.63 8.69 18.40
N ASN A 574 6.60 7.90 18.71
CA ASN A 574 5.82 7.18 17.72
C ASN A 574 4.80 8.11 17.04
N PRO A 575 4.51 7.95 15.73
CA PRO A 575 3.44 8.71 15.08
C PRO A 575 2.09 8.48 15.79
N PRO A 576 1.46 9.54 16.35
CA PRO A 576 0.24 9.39 17.14
C PRO A 576 -0.95 8.86 16.32
N GLU A 577 -0.87 8.98 14.99
CA GLU A 577 -1.87 8.51 14.04
C GLU A 577 -1.90 6.99 13.86
N ILE A 578 -1.06 6.24 14.59
CA ILE A 578 -0.99 4.78 14.54
C ILE A 578 -1.65 4.19 15.79
N GLY A 579 -2.75 3.45 15.61
CA GLY A 579 -3.40 2.72 16.72
C GLY A 579 -2.48 1.63 17.28
N GLY A 580 -2.61 1.31 18.58
CA GLY A 580 -1.72 0.37 19.26
C GLY A 580 -1.65 -1.01 18.59
N ARG A 581 -2.78 -1.61 18.23
CA ARG A 581 -2.80 -2.91 17.53
C ARG A 581 -2.32 -2.88 16.07
N TYR A 582 -2.14 -1.68 15.50
CA TYR A 582 -1.63 -1.41 14.15
C TYR A 582 -0.17 -0.90 14.17
N SER A 583 0.56 -1.08 15.28
CA SER A 583 1.91 -0.52 15.49
C SER A 583 3.05 -1.53 15.33
N ALA A 584 2.77 -2.74 14.82
CA ALA A 584 3.77 -3.81 14.69
C ALA A 584 4.98 -3.40 13.84
N LEU A 585 4.77 -2.53 12.85
CA LEU A 585 5.80 -2.00 11.97
C LEU A 585 6.26 -0.58 12.34
N SER A 586 5.84 -0.03 13.48
CA SER A 586 6.32 1.25 14.01
C SER A 586 7.45 1.05 15.03
N TYR A 587 7.88 2.10 15.73
CA TYR A 587 8.89 1.98 16.80
C TYR A 587 8.53 0.92 17.86
N PHE A 588 7.24 0.68 18.13
CA PHE A 588 6.78 -0.33 19.10
C PHE A 588 7.24 -1.75 18.74
N GLY A 589 7.20 -2.14 17.47
CA GLY A 589 7.75 -3.43 17.03
C GLY A 589 9.21 -3.37 16.62
N LEU A 590 9.64 -2.27 15.99
CA LEU A 590 10.96 -2.19 15.34
C LEU A 590 12.12 -1.90 16.29
N VAL A 591 11.91 -1.19 17.40
CA VAL A 591 12.96 -1.00 18.42
C VAL A 591 13.31 -2.34 19.06
N PRO A 592 12.33 -3.15 19.55
CA PRO A 592 12.61 -4.52 19.99
C PRO A 592 13.25 -5.39 18.91
N ALA A 593 12.79 -5.30 17.65
CA ALA A 593 13.37 -6.04 16.53
C ALA A 593 14.86 -5.75 16.32
N ALA A 594 15.24 -4.47 16.36
CA ALA A 594 16.63 -4.05 16.21
C ALA A 594 17.50 -4.53 17.38
N LEU A 595 16.97 -4.50 18.61
CA LEU A 595 17.69 -4.99 19.80
C LEU A 595 17.88 -6.51 19.80
N LEU A 596 16.98 -7.25 19.17
CA LEU A 596 17.11 -8.69 18.90
C LEU A 596 18.12 -9.01 17.78
N GLY A 597 18.47 -8.02 16.95
CA GLY A 597 19.30 -8.18 15.77
C GLY A 597 18.56 -8.73 14.55
N VAL A 598 17.24 -8.49 14.45
CA VAL A 598 16.46 -8.73 13.24
C VAL A 598 16.91 -7.74 12.15
N ASP A 599 17.01 -8.19 10.91
CA ASP A 599 17.21 -7.29 9.76
C ASP A 599 15.93 -6.48 9.49
N VAL A 600 15.84 -5.33 10.15
CA VAL A 600 14.68 -4.44 10.08
C VAL A 600 14.47 -3.89 8.66
N ALA A 601 15.54 -3.65 7.90
CA ALA A 601 15.44 -3.22 6.51
C ALA A 601 14.73 -4.29 5.66
N ARG A 602 15.15 -5.55 5.79
CA ARG A 602 14.50 -6.66 5.09
C ARG A 602 13.06 -6.87 5.54
N LEU A 603 12.77 -6.75 6.84
CA LEU A 603 11.40 -6.87 7.36
C LEU A 603 10.47 -5.79 6.76
N LEU A 604 10.92 -4.54 6.76
CA LEU A 604 10.19 -3.41 6.18
C LEU A 604 10.04 -3.52 4.67
N GLU A 605 11.04 -4.05 3.98
CA GLU A 605 10.93 -4.31 2.55
C GLU A 605 9.84 -5.35 2.24
N ARG A 606 9.68 -6.40 3.05
CA ARG A 606 8.55 -7.34 2.89
C ARG A 606 7.20 -6.66 3.11
N ALA A 607 7.13 -5.70 4.05
CA ALA A 607 5.94 -4.89 4.28
C ALA A 607 5.63 -3.97 3.09
N ARG A 608 6.63 -3.28 2.52
CA ARG A 608 6.48 -2.40 1.35
C ARG A 608 5.97 -3.15 0.12
N ARG A 609 6.46 -4.37 -0.14
CA ARG A 609 5.92 -5.23 -1.21
C ARG A 609 4.45 -5.56 -1.00
N MET A 610 4.04 -5.82 0.24
CA MET A 610 2.63 -6.02 0.56
C MET A 610 1.83 -4.74 0.35
N ALA A 611 2.37 -3.58 0.71
CA ALA A 611 1.71 -2.28 0.51
C ALA A 611 1.44 -2.04 -0.97
N GLN A 612 2.43 -2.29 -1.82
CA GLN A 612 2.30 -2.21 -3.28
C GLN A 612 1.24 -3.19 -3.81
N ALA A 613 1.28 -4.45 -3.40
CA ALA A 613 0.29 -5.46 -3.78
C ALA A 613 -1.13 -5.15 -3.31
N CYS A 614 -1.25 -4.42 -2.19
CA CYS A 614 -2.52 -3.96 -1.64
C CYS A 614 -2.88 -2.52 -2.06
N GLY A 615 -2.16 -1.94 -3.03
CA GLY A 615 -2.25 -0.52 -3.39
C GLY A 615 -3.61 -0.07 -3.90
N ALA A 616 -3.83 1.24 -3.92
CA ALA A 616 -5.09 1.90 -4.28
C ALA A 616 -5.69 1.46 -5.63
N GLY A 617 -4.83 1.19 -6.62
CA GLY A 617 -5.23 0.79 -7.97
C GLY A 617 -5.39 -0.72 -8.17
N ILE A 618 -5.20 -1.54 -7.14
CA ILE A 618 -5.30 -3.01 -7.26
C ILE A 618 -6.74 -3.45 -6.91
N PRO A 619 -7.49 -4.06 -7.86
CA PRO A 619 -8.84 -4.55 -7.60
C PRO A 619 -8.90 -5.57 -6.46
N ALA A 620 -10.02 -5.64 -5.75
CA ALA A 620 -10.22 -6.51 -4.60
C ALA A 620 -10.05 -8.00 -4.92
N GLU A 621 -10.28 -8.43 -6.16
CA GLU A 621 -9.99 -9.80 -6.62
C GLU A 621 -8.48 -10.12 -6.66
N ARG A 622 -7.62 -9.11 -6.74
CA ARG A 622 -6.15 -9.23 -6.86
C ARG A 622 -5.39 -8.61 -5.70
N ASN A 623 -6.07 -7.93 -4.78
CA ASN A 623 -5.46 -7.32 -3.63
C ASN A 623 -5.43 -8.34 -2.47
N PRO A 624 -4.27 -8.86 -2.03
CA PRO A 624 -4.20 -9.96 -1.07
C PRO A 624 -4.81 -9.62 0.29
N GLY A 625 -4.77 -8.35 0.70
CA GLY A 625 -5.44 -7.85 1.90
C GLY A 625 -6.96 -7.80 1.74
N LEU A 626 -7.46 -7.22 0.65
CA LEU A 626 -8.91 -7.14 0.40
C LEU A 626 -9.54 -8.52 0.12
N ARG A 627 -8.82 -9.43 -0.57
CA ARG A 627 -9.25 -10.82 -0.77
C ARG A 627 -9.49 -11.51 0.56
N LEU A 628 -8.52 -11.41 1.48
CA LEU A 628 -8.61 -12.00 2.81
C LEU A 628 -9.73 -11.35 3.63
N GLY A 629 -9.79 -10.02 3.68
CA GLY A 629 -10.80 -9.29 4.44
C GLY A 629 -12.23 -9.54 3.95
N ALA A 630 -12.44 -9.57 2.63
CA ALA A 630 -13.72 -9.91 2.03
C ALA A 630 -14.16 -11.34 2.36
N ALA A 631 -13.22 -12.30 2.34
CA ALA A 631 -13.51 -13.68 2.72
C ALA A 631 -13.90 -13.80 4.19
N LEU A 632 -13.12 -13.21 5.10
CA LEU A 632 -13.40 -13.23 6.53
C LEU A 632 -14.72 -12.53 6.86
N GLY A 633 -14.98 -11.36 6.27
CA GLY A 633 -16.24 -10.64 6.43
C GLY A 633 -17.46 -11.44 5.91
N ALA A 634 -17.36 -12.03 4.72
CA ALA A 634 -18.43 -12.86 4.16
C ALA A 634 -18.70 -14.11 5.01
N LEU A 635 -17.64 -14.77 5.50
CA LEU A 635 -17.75 -15.91 6.40
C LEU A 635 -18.41 -15.53 7.73
N ALA A 636 -18.04 -14.39 8.33
CA ALA A 636 -18.66 -13.90 9.56
C ALA A 636 -20.17 -13.65 9.39
N LEU A 637 -20.57 -13.02 8.28
CA LEU A 637 -22.00 -12.85 7.95
C LEU A 637 -22.72 -14.19 7.75
N ALA A 638 -22.01 -15.22 7.29
CA ALA A 638 -22.48 -16.59 7.20
C ALA A 638 -22.37 -17.39 8.52
N ARG A 639 -22.19 -16.71 9.67
CA ARG A 639 -22.02 -17.31 11.01
C ARG A 639 -20.78 -18.21 11.15
N ARG A 640 -19.75 -17.96 10.34
CA ARG A 640 -18.42 -18.57 10.43
C ARG A 640 -17.40 -17.54 10.90
N ASP A 641 -17.56 -17.12 12.14
CA ASP A 641 -16.83 -16.02 12.75
C ASP A 641 -15.64 -16.47 13.62
N LYS A 642 -15.38 -17.79 13.72
CA LYS A 642 -14.28 -18.34 14.55
C LYS A 642 -13.06 -18.65 13.68
N VAL A 643 -12.12 -17.71 13.66
CA VAL A 643 -10.89 -17.76 12.85
C VAL A 643 -9.82 -18.57 13.56
N THR A 644 -9.64 -19.81 13.16
CA THR A 644 -8.71 -20.76 13.81
C THR A 644 -7.37 -20.75 13.08
N PHE A 645 -6.32 -20.33 13.79
CA PHE A 645 -4.98 -20.23 13.23
C PHE A 645 -4.24 -21.56 13.36
N VAL A 646 -3.70 -22.01 12.24
CA VAL A 646 -2.81 -23.16 12.14
C VAL A 646 -1.51 -22.61 11.55
N ALA A 647 -0.46 -22.52 12.34
CA ALA A 647 0.81 -21.97 11.88
C ALA A 647 1.93 -23.01 12.03
N SER A 648 2.89 -23.00 11.11
CA SER A 648 4.13 -23.76 11.26
C SER A 648 4.87 -23.34 12.52
N ASP A 649 5.56 -24.27 13.19
CA ASP A 649 6.08 -24.08 14.57
C ASP A 649 6.91 -22.80 14.73
N ARG A 650 7.79 -22.50 13.76
CA ARG A 650 8.67 -21.32 13.81
C ARG A 650 7.93 -19.98 13.74
N ILE A 651 6.70 -19.95 13.24
CA ILE A 651 5.88 -18.74 13.11
C ILE A 651 4.57 -18.86 13.94
N ALA A 652 4.47 -19.83 14.84
CA ALA A 652 3.26 -20.09 15.62
C ALA A 652 2.84 -18.88 16.47
N ALA A 653 3.81 -18.13 16.97
CA ALA A 653 3.59 -16.93 17.77
C ALA A 653 2.85 -15.81 17.03
N PHE A 654 2.78 -15.84 15.68
CA PHE A 654 1.99 -14.86 14.92
C PHE A 654 0.53 -14.77 15.39
N GLY A 655 -0.03 -15.90 15.85
CA GLY A 655 -1.36 -15.99 16.46
C GLY A 655 -1.58 -14.99 17.60
N TYR A 656 -0.54 -14.68 18.39
CA TYR A 656 -0.63 -13.78 19.53
C TYR A 656 -0.96 -12.35 19.14
N TRP A 657 -0.35 -11.84 18.07
CA TRP A 657 -0.58 -10.47 17.61
C TRP A 657 -1.89 -10.36 16.81
N VAL A 658 -2.12 -11.28 15.87
CA VAL A 658 -3.33 -11.24 15.02
C VAL A 658 -4.61 -11.44 15.83
N GLU A 659 -4.52 -12.11 16.99
CA GLU A 659 -5.60 -12.20 17.95
C GLU A 659 -6.10 -10.81 18.37
N GLN A 660 -5.20 -9.96 18.87
CA GLN A 660 -5.59 -8.60 19.26
C GLN A 660 -6.14 -7.82 18.07
N LEU A 661 -5.46 -7.90 16.93
CA LEU A 661 -5.86 -7.16 15.74
C LEU A 661 -7.30 -7.47 15.35
N LEU A 662 -7.66 -8.74 15.22
CA LEU A 662 -9.01 -9.14 14.82
C LEU A 662 -10.04 -8.87 15.92
N ALA A 663 -9.76 -9.30 17.15
CA ALA A 663 -10.75 -9.26 18.22
C ALA A 663 -11.08 -7.81 18.63
N GLU A 664 -10.07 -6.94 18.77
CA GLU A 664 -10.33 -5.54 19.14
C GLU A 664 -10.94 -4.73 17.99
N SER A 665 -10.53 -4.99 16.75
CA SER A 665 -11.02 -4.21 15.61
C SER A 665 -12.44 -4.58 15.20
N THR A 666 -12.84 -5.85 15.40
CA THR A 666 -14.15 -6.34 14.94
C THR A 666 -15.14 -6.61 16.07
N GLY A 667 -14.66 -6.86 17.30
CA GLY A 667 -15.44 -7.30 18.46
C GLY A 667 -16.24 -6.19 19.14
N LYS A 668 -17.22 -5.61 18.44
CA LYS A 668 -18.08 -4.52 18.94
C LYS A 668 -19.46 -4.57 18.30
N GLU A 669 -20.41 -3.86 18.89
CA GLU A 669 -21.78 -3.75 18.38
C GLU A 669 -22.46 -5.13 18.14
N GLY A 670 -22.15 -6.12 19.00
CA GLY A 670 -22.70 -7.47 18.89
C GLY A 670 -22.12 -8.30 17.73
N LYS A 671 -21.03 -7.85 17.11
CA LYS A 671 -20.35 -8.51 15.98
C LYS A 671 -18.88 -8.79 16.36
N GLY A 672 -18.20 -9.57 15.54
CA GLY A 672 -16.76 -9.77 15.66
C GLY A 672 -16.27 -11.10 15.10
N LEU A 673 -14.99 -11.12 14.75
CA LEU A 673 -14.23 -12.32 14.42
C LEU A 673 -13.52 -12.78 15.69
N LEU A 674 -13.79 -14.00 16.14
CA LEU A 674 -13.06 -14.61 17.24
C LEU A 674 -11.80 -15.30 16.70
N PRO A 675 -10.60 -14.77 16.95
CA PRO A 675 -9.36 -15.51 16.74
C PRO A 675 -9.25 -16.69 17.71
N VAL A 676 -8.82 -17.84 17.21
CA VAL A 676 -8.48 -19.02 18.01
C VAL A 676 -7.05 -19.40 17.69
N GLU A 677 -6.14 -19.10 18.60
CA GLU A 677 -4.72 -19.43 18.50
C GLU A 677 -4.35 -20.62 19.40
N GLY A 678 -3.27 -21.33 19.05
CA GLY A 678 -2.68 -22.40 19.85
C GLY A 678 -3.53 -23.66 20.01
N GLU A 679 -4.68 -23.75 19.34
CA GLU A 679 -5.56 -24.93 19.38
C GLU A 679 -4.94 -26.09 18.61
N ALA A 680 -4.67 -27.21 19.30
CA ALA A 680 -4.19 -28.43 18.66
C ALA A 680 -5.26 -28.99 17.70
N LEU A 681 -4.90 -29.33 16.45
CA LEU A 681 -5.88 -29.81 15.48
C LEU A 681 -6.51 -31.16 15.87
N GLY A 682 -7.83 -31.19 15.95
CA GLY A 682 -8.65 -32.37 16.14
C GLY A 682 -9.11 -33.00 14.83
N LYS A 683 -9.87 -34.10 14.92
CA LYS A 683 -10.56 -34.69 13.75
C LYS A 683 -11.68 -33.75 13.28
N PRO A 684 -12.08 -33.76 11.99
CA PRO A 684 -13.10 -32.83 11.50
C PRO A 684 -14.42 -32.81 12.26
N ARG A 685 -14.85 -33.96 12.81
CA ARG A 685 -16.07 -34.08 13.64
C ARG A 685 -16.02 -33.34 14.98
N ALA A 686 -14.85 -32.89 15.42
CA ALA A 686 -14.67 -32.15 16.67
C ALA A 686 -14.99 -30.66 16.53
N TYR A 687 -15.33 -30.19 15.32
CA TYR A 687 -15.52 -28.78 15.03
C TYR A 687 -16.97 -28.46 14.65
N GLY A 688 -17.49 -27.37 15.22
CA GLY A 688 -18.74 -26.74 14.79
C GLY A 688 -18.69 -26.21 13.34
N PRO A 689 -19.85 -25.83 12.78
CA PRO A 689 -19.96 -25.26 11.43
C PRO A 689 -19.54 -23.79 11.37
N ASP A 690 -19.08 -23.21 12.49
CA ASP A 690 -18.79 -21.80 12.72
C ASP A 690 -17.30 -21.46 12.56
N ARG A 691 -16.48 -22.46 12.24
CA ARG A 691 -15.04 -22.31 12.02
C ARG A 691 -14.70 -21.86 10.60
N VAL A 692 -13.59 -21.13 10.52
CA VAL A 692 -12.73 -21.00 9.34
C VAL A 692 -11.29 -21.27 9.80
N PHE A 693 -10.51 -22.02 9.01
CA PHE A 693 -9.13 -22.35 9.33
C PHE A 693 -8.18 -21.55 8.46
N VAL A 694 -7.19 -20.92 9.08
CA VAL A 694 -6.15 -20.14 8.40
C VAL A 694 -4.83 -20.84 8.63
N HIS A 695 -4.27 -21.43 7.58
CA HIS A 695 -3.01 -22.14 7.60
C HIS A 695 -1.87 -21.23 7.12
N LEU A 696 -1.08 -20.70 8.05
CA LEU A 696 0.16 -19.97 7.77
C LEU A 696 1.30 -20.98 7.67
N ARG A 697 1.80 -21.21 6.46
CA ARG A 697 2.76 -22.28 6.18
C ARG A 697 4.13 -21.69 5.86
N LEU A 698 5.15 -22.12 6.60
CA LEU A 698 6.55 -21.81 6.33
C LEU A 698 7.25 -23.07 5.80
N GLY A 699 7.68 -23.05 4.53
CA GLY A 699 8.32 -24.21 3.90
C GLY A 699 7.40 -25.44 3.81
N ARG A 700 7.97 -26.65 3.95
CA ARG A 700 7.19 -27.90 3.90
C ARG A 700 6.62 -28.26 5.28
N ASP A 701 5.30 -28.11 5.45
CA ASP A 701 4.57 -28.52 6.66
C ASP A 701 3.56 -29.65 6.35
N ALA A 702 4.08 -30.85 6.11
CA ALA A 702 3.27 -31.97 5.61
C ALA A 702 2.25 -32.48 6.63
N ALA A 703 2.58 -32.48 7.92
CA ALA A 703 1.70 -32.99 8.96
C ALA A 703 0.46 -32.10 9.15
N ARG A 704 0.67 -30.78 9.37
CA ARG A 704 -0.45 -29.83 9.45
C ARG A 704 -1.17 -29.72 8.12
N GLY A 705 -0.45 -29.78 7.00
CA GLY A 705 -1.02 -29.80 5.66
C GLY A 705 -2.04 -30.93 5.45
N ARG A 706 -1.75 -32.16 5.91
CA ARG A 706 -2.71 -33.28 5.85
C ARG A 706 -3.95 -33.04 6.72
N ALA A 707 -3.76 -32.53 7.94
CA ALA A 707 -4.88 -32.25 8.84
C ALA A 707 -5.80 -31.15 8.29
N VAL A 708 -5.23 -30.06 7.78
CA VAL A 708 -5.95 -28.97 7.11
C VAL A 708 -6.68 -29.46 5.85
N ALA A 709 -6.05 -30.32 5.05
CA ALA A 709 -6.71 -30.93 3.89
C ALA A 709 -7.91 -31.81 4.29
N ALA A 710 -7.82 -32.54 5.42
CA ALA A 710 -8.94 -33.31 5.95
C ALA A 710 -10.10 -32.42 6.42
N LEU A 711 -9.81 -31.27 7.03
CA LEU A 711 -10.82 -30.27 7.39
C LEU A 711 -11.51 -29.69 6.16
N ARG A 712 -10.74 -29.34 5.12
CA ARG A 712 -11.29 -28.89 3.83
C ARG A 712 -12.21 -29.94 3.21
N LYS A 713 -11.79 -31.21 3.19
CA LYS A 713 -12.60 -32.32 2.66
C LYS A 713 -13.91 -32.48 3.44
N ALA A 714 -13.91 -32.17 4.73
CA ALA A 714 -15.10 -32.18 5.58
C ALA A 714 -15.99 -30.91 5.42
N GLY A 715 -15.67 -30.01 4.49
CA GLY A 715 -16.48 -28.83 4.18
C GLY A 715 -16.18 -27.60 5.06
N GLN A 716 -15.11 -27.63 5.86
CA GLN A 716 -14.67 -26.43 6.57
C GLN A 716 -13.96 -25.47 5.60
N PRO A 717 -14.24 -24.16 5.66
CA PRO A 717 -13.47 -23.16 4.94
C PRO A 717 -12.00 -23.17 5.38
N VAL A 718 -11.11 -23.18 4.40
CA VAL A 718 -9.67 -23.17 4.62
C VAL A 718 -9.05 -22.06 3.78
N ILE A 719 -8.25 -21.24 4.43
CA ILE A 719 -7.38 -20.24 3.80
C ILE A 719 -5.95 -20.68 4.05
N VAL A 720 -5.14 -20.79 3.00
CA VAL A 720 -3.71 -21.13 3.10
C VAL A 720 -2.89 -19.94 2.62
N ILE A 721 -1.91 -19.56 3.43
CA ILE A 721 -0.96 -18.50 3.13
C ILE A 721 0.46 -19.08 3.24
N ASP A 722 1.21 -19.03 2.15
CA ASP A 722 2.58 -19.53 2.05
C ASP A 722 3.60 -18.41 2.26
N LEU A 723 4.48 -18.59 3.25
CA LEU A 723 5.62 -17.71 3.53
C LEU A 723 6.89 -18.35 2.96
N ALA A 724 7.67 -17.56 2.21
CA ALA A 724 8.94 -18.02 1.65
C ALA A 724 10.03 -18.11 2.74
N ASP A 725 10.06 -17.15 3.65
CA ASP A 725 10.95 -17.12 4.80
C ASP A 725 10.28 -16.35 5.96
N VAL A 726 10.91 -16.33 7.13
CA VAL A 726 10.35 -15.66 8.34
C VAL A 726 10.22 -14.14 8.19
N TYR A 727 10.95 -13.50 7.26
CA TYR A 727 10.81 -12.05 7.02
C TYR A 727 9.52 -11.71 6.31
N ASP A 728 8.87 -12.65 5.61
CA ASP A 728 7.55 -12.41 5.02
C ASP A 728 6.50 -12.02 6.10
N LEU A 729 6.77 -12.24 7.40
CA LEU A 729 5.99 -11.66 8.50
C LEU A 729 5.81 -10.14 8.41
N GLY A 730 6.81 -9.41 7.88
CA GLY A 730 6.67 -7.97 7.64
C GLY A 730 5.50 -7.66 6.69
N GLY A 731 5.34 -8.48 5.65
CA GLY A 731 4.19 -8.41 4.75
C GLY A 731 2.89 -8.90 5.40
N GLU A 732 2.95 -9.93 6.25
CA GLU A 732 1.76 -10.41 6.95
C GLU A 732 1.18 -9.39 7.93
N PHE A 733 2.00 -8.64 8.67
CA PHE A 733 1.49 -7.56 9.52
C PHE A 733 0.58 -6.61 8.71
N LEU A 734 1.07 -6.10 7.58
CA LEU A 734 0.29 -5.18 6.76
C LEU A 734 -0.91 -5.86 6.07
N ARG A 735 -0.77 -7.10 5.57
CA ARG A 735 -1.89 -7.81 4.93
C ARG A 735 -3.05 -7.97 5.89
N TRP A 736 -2.76 -8.38 7.13
CA TRP A 736 -3.78 -8.62 8.15
C TRP A 736 -4.40 -7.31 8.65
N GLU A 737 -3.64 -6.23 8.74
CA GLU A 737 -4.17 -4.89 9.06
C GLU A 737 -5.21 -4.44 8.01
N ILE A 738 -4.87 -4.56 6.71
CA ILE A 738 -5.78 -4.25 5.60
C ILE A 738 -6.98 -5.20 5.58
N ALA A 739 -6.76 -6.50 5.76
CA ALA A 739 -7.82 -7.49 5.79
C ALA A 739 -8.80 -7.25 6.93
N THR A 740 -8.30 -6.85 8.11
CA THR A 740 -9.12 -6.52 9.27
C THR A 740 -9.95 -5.27 9.01
N ALA A 741 -9.35 -4.22 8.43
CA ALA A 741 -10.05 -3.00 8.06
C ALA A 741 -11.19 -3.28 7.05
N ALA A 742 -10.93 -4.11 6.03
CA ALA A 742 -11.93 -4.54 5.05
C ALA A 742 -13.01 -5.44 5.67
N ALA A 743 -12.66 -6.37 6.56
CA ALA A 743 -13.64 -7.19 7.26
C ALA A 743 -14.54 -6.33 8.17
N SER A 744 -14.00 -5.34 8.86
CA SER A 744 -14.77 -4.37 9.65
C SER A 744 -15.73 -3.54 8.79
N ARG A 745 -15.34 -3.19 7.55
CA ARG A 745 -16.25 -2.54 6.59
C ARG A 745 -17.44 -3.42 6.26
N VAL A 746 -17.21 -4.72 6.05
CA VAL A 746 -18.28 -5.69 5.77
C VAL A 746 -19.19 -5.88 6.97
N LEU A 747 -18.62 -5.88 8.19
CA LEU A 747 -19.38 -5.97 9.44
C LEU A 747 -20.09 -4.67 9.83
N GLY A 748 -19.68 -3.52 9.29
CA GLY A 748 -20.23 -2.20 9.61
C GLY A 748 -19.81 -1.68 10.99
N VAL A 749 -18.59 -1.99 11.42
CA VAL A 749 -18.01 -1.57 12.71
C VAL A 749 -16.76 -0.71 12.48
N ASN A 750 -16.44 0.18 13.43
CA ASN A 750 -15.19 0.94 13.39
C ASN A 750 -13.99 0.03 13.70
N PRO A 751 -12.98 -0.15 12.83
CA PRO A 751 -11.82 -0.99 13.13
C PRO A 751 -10.85 -0.36 14.13
N PHE A 752 -10.93 0.94 14.41
CA PHE A 752 -9.85 1.67 15.07
C PHE A 752 -10.15 2.07 16.52
N ASP A 753 -11.39 2.00 16.98
CA ASP A 753 -11.80 2.29 18.37
C ASP A 753 -11.79 1.04 19.28
N GLN A 754 -12.09 1.21 20.57
CA GLN A 754 -12.16 0.13 21.58
C GLN A 754 -13.02 0.51 22.81
N PRO A 755 -14.32 0.79 22.65
CA PRO A 755 -15.13 1.33 23.74
C PRO A 755 -15.39 0.32 24.88
N ASP A 756 -15.36 -0.98 24.62
CA ASP A 756 -15.87 -1.99 25.56
C ASP A 756 -14.82 -2.47 26.58
N VAL A 757 -13.56 -2.03 26.45
CA VAL A 757 -12.52 -2.29 27.47
C VAL A 757 -12.58 -1.28 28.62
N GLU A 758 -13.18 -0.10 28.42
CA GLU A 758 -13.16 0.99 29.40
C GLU A 758 -13.96 0.69 30.67
N LEU A 759 -15.00 -0.16 30.59
CA LEU A 759 -15.75 -0.56 31.79
C LEU A 759 -14.87 -1.34 32.77
N ALA A 760 -14.09 -2.31 32.30
CA ALA A 760 -13.20 -3.08 33.16
C ALA A 760 -12.09 -2.21 33.78
N LYS A 761 -11.57 -1.23 33.01
CA LYS A 761 -10.58 -0.25 33.51
C LYS A 761 -11.17 0.63 34.62
N ARG A 762 -12.39 1.15 34.43
CA ARG A 762 -13.08 1.96 35.44
C ARG A 762 -13.34 1.15 36.72
N ASN A 763 -13.85 -0.06 36.57
CA ASN A 763 -14.07 -0.97 37.70
C ASN A 763 -12.78 -1.24 38.47
N THR A 764 -11.69 -1.56 37.76
CA THR A 764 -10.36 -1.76 38.37
C THR A 764 -9.90 -0.53 39.16
N LYS A 765 -10.02 0.67 38.57
CA LYS A 765 -9.64 1.92 39.25
C LYS A 765 -10.47 2.18 40.51
N ALA A 766 -11.78 1.91 40.45
CA ALA A 766 -12.66 2.05 41.61
C ALA A 766 -12.27 1.08 42.74
N LEU A 767 -11.98 -0.17 42.41
CA LEU A 767 -11.53 -1.19 43.37
C LEU A 767 -10.19 -0.82 44.02
N LEU A 768 -9.23 -0.28 43.25
CA LEU A 768 -7.95 0.17 43.79
C LEU A 768 -8.10 1.41 44.68
N ALA A 769 -8.96 2.35 44.31
CA ALA A 769 -9.25 3.53 45.12
C ALA A 769 -9.94 3.14 46.44
N GLU A 770 -10.84 2.16 46.41
CA GLU A 770 -11.43 1.59 47.61
C GLU A 770 -10.38 0.89 48.49
N PHE A 771 -9.53 0.05 47.90
CA PHE A 771 -8.43 -0.60 48.61
C PHE A 771 -7.52 0.42 49.30
N ALA A 772 -7.16 1.51 48.63
CA ALA A 772 -6.33 2.57 49.21
C ALA A 772 -6.96 3.21 50.47
N ARG A 773 -8.30 3.20 50.57
CA ARG A 773 -9.04 3.73 51.72
C ARG A 773 -9.25 2.69 52.83
N THR A 774 -9.45 1.42 52.48
CA THR A 774 -9.92 0.38 53.42
C THR A 774 -8.86 -0.68 53.76
N GLY A 775 -7.80 -0.79 52.95
CA GLY A 775 -6.82 -1.87 53.02
C GLY A 775 -7.32 -3.24 52.55
N ARG A 776 -8.53 -3.33 51.98
CA ARG A 776 -9.14 -4.60 51.53
C ARG A 776 -9.87 -4.44 50.20
N LEU A 777 -9.73 -5.43 49.32
CA LEU A 777 -10.53 -5.53 48.10
C LEU A 777 -11.92 -6.10 48.45
N ALA A 778 -12.95 -5.66 47.74
CA ALA A 778 -14.29 -6.19 47.88
C ALA A 778 -14.33 -7.70 47.56
N ASP A 779 -14.99 -8.48 48.41
CA ASP A 779 -15.32 -9.88 48.13
C ASP A 779 -16.74 -9.96 47.57
N GLU A 780 -16.87 -10.17 46.26
CA GLU A 780 -18.17 -10.35 45.61
C GLU A 780 -18.76 -11.76 45.82
N GLY A 781 -18.03 -12.65 46.51
CA GLY A 781 -18.43 -14.05 46.70
C GLY A 781 -18.48 -14.86 45.40
N GLY A 782 -18.81 -16.13 45.53
CA GLY A 782 -19.13 -17.00 44.39
C GLY A 782 -17.95 -17.55 43.58
N ALA A 783 -16.69 -17.27 43.95
CA ALA A 783 -15.54 -17.98 43.40
C ALA A 783 -15.51 -19.42 43.91
N LEU A 784 -15.47 -20.37 42.98
CA LEU A 784 -15.49 -21.80 43.27
C LEU A 784 -14.06 -22.31 43.47
N ARG A 785 -13.78 -23.08 44.52
CA ARG A 785 -12.46 -23.66 44.75
C ARG A 785 -12.41 -25.12 44.28
N PRO A 786 -11.29 -25.60 43.71
CA PRO A 786 -11.11 -27.00 43.29
C PRO A 786 -11.29 -28.06 44.39
N ASP A 787 -11.26 -27.66 45.66
CA ASP A 787 -11.49 -28.52 46.82
C ASP A 787 -12.95 -28.51 47.31
N ASP A 788 -13.82 -27.64 46.76
CA ASP A 788 -15.23 -27.58 47.15
C ASP A 788 -15.98 -28.86 46.72
N ALA A 789 -16.85 -29.37 47.60
CA ALA A 789 -17.67 -30.56 47.30
C ALA A 789 -18.53 -30.38 46.04
N ALA A 790 -19.01 -29.16 45.78
CA ALA A 790 -19.81 -28.82 44.62
C ALA A 790 -19.00 -28.54 43.34
N PHE A 791 -17.65 -28.54 43.40
CA PHE A 791 -16.77 -28.09 42.32
C PHE A 791 -17.10 -28.75 40.98
N ALA A 792 -17.07 -30.09 40.96
CA ALA A 792 -17.26 -30.84 39.74
C ALA A 792 -18.68 -30.70 39.17
N ALA A 793 -19.70 -30.61 40.03
CA ALA A 793 -21.08 -30.42 39.62
C ALA A 793 -21.30 -29.04 38.97
N ARG A 794 -20.78 -27.97 39.59
CA ARG A 794 -20.89 -26.58 39.10
C ARG A 794 -20.13 -26.37 37.78
N VAL A 795 -18.93 -26.94 37.65
CA VAL A 795 -18.16 -26.89 36.39
C VAL A 795 -18.94 -27.58 35.27
N ARG A 796 -19.45 -28.80 35.48
CA ARG A 796 -20.25 -29.51 34.47
C ARG A 796 -21.55 -28.77 34.14
N GLN A 797 -22.20 -28.16 35.13
CA GLN A 797 -23.39 -27.33 34.89
C GLN A 797 -23.05 -26.13 34.01
N HIS A 798 -21.92 -25.47 34.24
CA HIS A 798 -21.47 -24.35 33.41
C HIS A 798 -21.16 -24.79 31.98
N VAL A 799 -20.47 -25.93 31.79
CA VAL A 799 -20.22 -26.51 30.45
C VAL A 799 -21.53 -26.82 29.72
N LYS A 800 -22.56 -27.31 30.42
CA LYS A 800 -23.89 -27.56 29.83
C LYS A 800 -24.59 -26.29 29.34
N THR A 801 -24.13 -25.10 29.72
CA THR A 801 -24.66 -23.82 29.18
C THR A 801 -24.11 -23.47 27.80
N VAL A 802 -23.08 -24.18 27.32
CA VAL A 802 -22.51 -24.00 25.98
C VAL A 802 -23.50 -24.50 24.93
N LYS A 803 -23.89 -23.60 24.02
CA LYS A 803 -24.79 -23.85 22.90
C LYS A 803 -24.02 -23.85 21.59
N ARG A 804 -24.62 -24.37 20.53
CA ARG A 804 -24.05 -24.32 19.17
C ARG A 804 -23.81 -22.87 18.74
N GLY A 805 -22.59 -22.58 18.28
CA GLY A 805 -22.16 -21.23 17.88
C GLY A 805 -21.64 -20.36 19.03
N ASP A 806 -21.65 -20.89 20.27
CA ASP A 806 -20.91 -20.30 21.36
C ASP A 806 -19.40 -20.56 21.23
N TYR A 807 -18.62 -19.73 21.91
CA TYR A 807 -17.23 -20.01 22.22
C TYR A 807 -17.02 -20.04 23.74
N VAL A 808 -15.99 -20.77 24.16
CA VAL A 808 -15.53 -20.85 25.53
C VAL A 808 -14.21 -20.09 25.65
N ALA A 809 -14.03 -19.30 26.72
CA ALA A 809 -12.78 -18.60 26.98
C ALA A 809 -12.23 -19.00 28.36
N LEU A 810 -11.00 -19.52 28.38
CA LEU A 810 -10.22 -19.79 29.58
C LEU A 810 -9.34 -18.56 29.88
N MET A 811 -9.73 -17.78 30.88
CA MET A 811 -9.09 -16.51 31.25
C MET A 811 -8.26 -16.71 32.53
N ALA A 812 -6.95 -16.88 32.39
CA ALA A 812 -6.05 -17.23 33.49
C ALA A 812 -5.30 -16.01 34.04
N TYR A 813 -5.69 -15.53 35.21
CA TYR A 813 -4.91 -14.58 36.03
C TYR A 813 -3.86 -15.34 36.85
N ALA A 814 -2.83 -15.80 36.15
CA ALA A 814 -1.73 -16.59 36.69
C ALA A 814 -0.45 -16.34 35.88
N GLN A 815 0.73 -16.51 36.47
CA GLN A 815 1.98 -16.55 35.70
C GLN A 815 1.93 -17.65 34.62
N ARG A 816 2.33 -17.29 33.40
CA ARG A 816 2.51 -18.21 32.29
C ARG A 816 3.76 -19.05 32.48
N THR A 817 3.60 -20.37 32.44
CA THR A 817 4.72 -21.34 32.47
C THR A 817 4.45 -22.46 31.49
N PRO A 818 5.48 -23.17 30.97
CA PRO A 818 5.27 -24.29 30.04
C PRO A 818 4.32 -25.37 30.56
N ARG A 819 4.35 -25.65 31.88
CA ARG A 819 3.48 -26.64 32.52
C ARG A 819 2.02 -26.17 32.59
N ARG A 820 1.78 -24.91 32.96
CA ARG A 820 0.43 -24.33 33.01
C ARG A 820 -0.16 -24.19 31.61
N GLU A 821 0.64 -23.77 30.64
CA GLU A 821 0.27 -23.72 29.22
C GLU A 821 -0.21 -25.11 28.75
N LYS A 822 0.57 -26.16 29.00
CA LYS A 822 0.20 -27.54 28.65
C LYS A 822 -1.14 -27.97 29.28
N LEU A 823 -1.40 -27.61 30.54
CA LEU A 823 -2.67 -27.90 31.21
C LEU A 823 -3.84 -27.16 30.57
N LEU A 824 -3.68 -25.85 30.29
CA LEU A 824 -4.69 -25.03 29.62
C LEU A 824 -4.98 -25.52 28.20
N ARG A 825 -3.96 -25.90 27.43
CA ARG A 825 -4.15 -26.49 26.08
C ARG A 825 -4.84 -27.86 26.13
N ALA A 826 -4.58 -28.66 27.16
CA ALA A 826 -5.30 -29.91 27.37
C ALA A 826 -6.79 -29.66 27.70
N MET A 827 -7.10 -28.63 28.49
CA MET A 827 -8.48 -28.19 28.76
C MET A 827 -9.15 -27.63 27.50
N GLN A 828 -8.43 -26.83 26.70
CA GLN A 828 -8.89 -26.31 25.41
C GLN A 828 -9.35 -27.46 24.49
N ALA A 829 -8.51 -28.49 24.35
CA ALA A 829 -8.84 -29.66 23.55
C ALA A 829 -10.04 -30.45 24.11
N ALA A 830 -10.08 -30.69 25.43
CA ALA A 830 -11.18 -31.42 26.07
C ALA A 830 -12.53 -30.71 25.90
N LEU A 831 -12.57 -29.39 26.14
CA LEU A 831 -13.77 -28.58 25.96
C LEU A 831 -14.23 -28.55 24.51
N ARG A 832 -13.30 -28.38 23.55
CA ARG A 832 -13.64 -28.44 22.12
C ARG A 832 -14.23 -29.81 21.77
N ASP A 833 -13.57 -30.89 22.15
CA ASP A 833 -14.01 -32.24 21.80
C ASP A 833 -15.36 -32.60 22.44
N ALA A 834 -15.65 -32.09 23.64
CA ALA A 834 -16.91 -32.31 24.35
C ALA A 834 -18.08 -31.46 23.83
N THR A 835 -17.82 -30.24 23.33
CA THR A 835 -18.88 -29.27 23.01
C THR A 835 -18.98 -28.91 21.52
N GLY A 836 -17.92 -29.15 20.74
CA GLY A 836 -17.74 -28.67 19.38
C GLY A 836 -17.47 -27.16 19.27
N ALA A 837 -17.44 -26.42 20.38
CA ALA A 837 -17.27 -24.97 20.42
C ALA A 837 -15.83 -24.53 20.12
N ALA A 838 -15.68 -23.26 19.75
CA ALA A 838 -14.39 -22.58 19.80
C ALA A 838 -13.91 -22.40 21.24
N VAL A 839 -12.65 -22.70 21.54
CA VAL A 839 -12.09 -22.51 22.88
C VAL A 839 -10.84 -21.65 22.80
N THR A 840 -10.83 -20.50 23.46
CA THR A 840 -9.67 -19.60 23.56
C THR A 840 -9.00 -19.72 24.92
N VAL A 841 -7.70 -19.44 24.98
CA VAL A 841 -6.90 -19.41 26.20
C VAL A 841 -6.19 -18.07 26.25
N GLY A 842 -6.37 -17.31 27.32
CA GLY A 842 -5.72 -16.02 27.48
C GLY A 842 -5.19 -15.84 28.90
N TYR A 843 -4.01 -15.26 29.03
CA TYR A 843 -3.45 -14.87 30.33
C TYR A 843 -3.85 -13.43 30.67
N GLY A 844 -4.25 -13.20 31.91
CA GLY A 844 -4.62 -11.88 32.43
C GLY A 844 -3.41 -11.12 32.97
N PRO A 845 -3.40 -9.78 32.89
CA PRO A 845 -4.36 -8.90 32.23
C PRO A 845 -4.17 -8.77 30.71
N ARG A 846 -3.18 -9.45 30.09
CA ARG A 846 -2.90 -9.36 28.64
C ARG A 846 -4.15 -9.49 27.76
N PHE A 847 -5.01 -10.48 28.01
CA PHE A 847 -6.22 -10.67 27.19
C PHE A 847 -7.21 -9.48 27.28
N LEU A 848 -7.15 -8.65 28.34
CA LEU A 848 -7.97 -7.43 28.42
C LEU A 848 -7.60 -6.42 27.33
N HIS A 849 -6.36 -6.48 26.87
CA HIS A 849 -5.79 -5.72 25.76
C HIS A 849 -5.61 -6.59 24.51
N SER A 850 -6.39 -7.67 24.38
CA SER A 850 -6.55 -8.41 23.12
C SER A 850 -8.03 -8.77 22.91
N THR A 851 -8.47 -9.92 23.41
CA THR A 851 -9.85 -10.40 23.21
C THR A 851 -10.88 -9.74 24.11
N GLY A 852 -10.47 -8.99 25.12
CA GLY A 852 -11.35 -8.35 26.11
C GLY A 852 -12.41 -7.43 25.49
N GLN A 853 -12.06 -6.73 24.41
CA GLN A 853 -13.00 -5.94 23.61
C GLN A 853 -14.11 -6.83 23.04
N LEU A 854 -13.76 -7.96 22.40
CA LEU A 854 -14.73 -8.91 21.86
C LEU A 854 -15.55 -9.62 22.94
N HIS A 855 -14.93 -9.96 24.09
CA HIS A 855 -15.62 -10.60 25.22
C HIS A 855 -16.82 -9.76 25.71
N LYS A 856 -16.72 -8.43 25.63
CA LYS A 856 -17.69 -7.48 26.18
C LYS A 856 -18.56 -6.82 25.11
N GLY A 857 -17.97 -6.47 23.96
CA GLY A 857 -18.60 -5.78 22.84
C GLY A 857 -19.13 -6.69 21.73
N GLY A 858 -18.62 -7.91 21.61
CA GLY A 858 -19.06 -8.87 20.59
C GLY A 858 -20.42 -9.51 20.90
N ALA A 859 -20.86 -10.44 20.04
CA ALA A 859 -22.12 -11.18 20.22
C ALA A 859 -22.19 -11.85 21.61
N ASN A 860 -23.41 -11.99 22.17
CA ASN A 860 -23.61 -12.67 23.47
C ASN A 860 -23.56 -14.21 23.36
N ASN A 861 -22.43 -14.71 22.86
CA ASN A 861 -22.16 -16.14 22.64
C ASN A 861 -20.87 -16.62 23.32
N GLY A 862 -20.33 -15.85 24.27
CA GLY A 862 -19.18 -16.26 25.08
C GLY A 862 -19.61 -16.99 26.36
N VAL A 863 -18.84 -18.02 26.72
CA VAL A 863 -18.92 -18.76 27.99
C VAL A 863 -17.54 -18.73 28.64
N PHE A 864 -17.42 -18.13 29.81
CA PHE A 864 -16.14 -17.74 30.38
C PHE A 864 -15.80 -18.56 31.62
N PHE A 865 -14.55 -19.01 31.72
CA PHE A 865 -13.93 -19.50 32.94
C PHE A 865 -12.86 -18.52 33.35
N GLN A 866 -13.08 -17.78 34.44
CA GLN A 866 -12.06 -16.91 35.02
C GLN A 866 -11.30 -17.70 36.09
N LEU A 867 -10.02 -17.96 35.83
CA LEU A 867 -9.14 -18.77 36.67
C LEU A 867 -8.19 -17.83 37.40
N ILE A 868 -8.21 -17.81 38.72
CA ILE A 868 -7.43 -16.88 39.55
C ILE A 868 -6.42 -17.69 40.36
N ALA A 869 -5.13 -17.40 40.20
CA ALA A 869 -4.08 -18.01 41.02
C ALA A 869 -3.93 -17.28 42.37
N GLY A 870 -3.61 -18.03 43.43
CA GLY A 870 -3.12 -17.46 44.69
C GLY A 870 -1.73 -16.82 44.52
N ASP A 871 -1.42 -15.88 45.40
CA ASP A 871 -0.19 -15.07 45.38
C ASP A 871 0.63 -15.30 46.66
N PRO A 872 1.30 -16.46 46.83
CA PRO A 872 2.06 -16.76 48.05
C PRO A 872 3.27 -15.84 48.22
N LEU A 873 3.74 -15.23 47.14
CA LEU A 873 4.76 -14.19 47.12
C LEU A 873 4.19 -12.98 46.37
N ASP A 874 4.44 -11.79 46.90
CA ASP A 874 3.95 -10.54 46.34
C ASP A 874 5.12 -9.61 45.98
N ALA A 875 4.85 -8.63 45.12
CA ALA A 875 5.81 -7.62 44.70
C ALA A 875 5.26 -6.21 45.02
N PRO A 876 5.96 -5.40 45.84
CA PRO A 876 5.53 -4.05 46.17
C PRO A 876 5.72 -3.12 44.96
N ILE A 877 4.80 -2.17 44.77
CA ILE A 877 4.92 -1.13 43.74
C ILE A 877 5.35 0.16 44.44
N HIS A 878 6.60 0.59 44.21
CA HIS A 878 7.14 1.77 44.89
C HIS A 878 6.27 3.01 44.66
N GLY A 879 5.82 3.65 45.74
CA GLY A 879 5.00 4.87 45.71
C GLY A 879 3.51 4.66 45.45
N GLU A 880 3.03 3.42 45.39
CA GLU A 880 1.59 3.10 45.33
C GLU A 880 1.12 2.47 46.65
N PRO A 881 -0.15 2.68 47.07
CA PRO A 881 -0.69 2.11 48.31
C PRO A 881 -1.06 0.62 48.17
N PHE A 882 -0.73 -0.02 47.05
CA PHE A 882 -1.08 -1.40 46.73
C PHE A 882 0.08 -2.14 46.05
N THR A 883 0.02 -3.46 46.05
CA THR A 883 1.03 -4.36 45.46
C THR A 883 0.59 -4.90 44.11
N PHE A 884 1.45 -5.68 43.44
CA PHE A 884 1.07 -6.41 42.23
C PHE A 884 -0.05 -7.43 42.48
N SER A 885 -0.09 -8.09 43.64
CA SER A 885 -1.19 -9.01 44.00
C SER A 885 -2.52 -8.26 44.02
N THR A 886 -2.57 -7.12 44.72
CA THR A 886 -3.77 -6.28 44.76
C THR A 886 -4.16 -5.79 43.37
N LEU A 887 -3.19 -5.35 42.55
CA LEU A 887 -3.46 -4.90 41.17
C LEU A 887 -4.03 -6.03 40.31
N LYS A 888 -3.42 -7.22 40.31
CA LYS A 888 -3.89 -8.40 39.58
C LYS A 888 -5.32 -8.77 39.98
N ASN A 889 -5.58 -8.84 41.29
CA ASN A 889 -6.88 -9.24 41.82
C ASN A 889 -7.96 -8.17 41.56
N ALA A 890 -7.63 -6.89 41.63
CA ALA A 890 -8.52 -5.80 41.22
C ALA A 890 -8.84 -5.86 39.72
N GLN A 891 -7.87 -6.18 38.87
CA GLN A 891 -8.11 -6.36 37.42
C GLN A 891 -9.00 -7.57 37.13
N ALA A 892 -8.79 -8.68 37.82
CA ALA A 892 -9.63 -9.88 37.69
C ALA A 892 -11.07 -9.59 38.11
N LEU A 893 -11.26 -8.93 39.24
CA LEU A 893 -12.59 -8.58 39.74
C LEU A 893 -13.28 -7.52 38.86
N GLY A 894 -12.55 -6.48 38.45
CA GLY A 894 -13.10 -5.45 37.58
C GLY A 894 -13.52 -5.97 36.21
N ASP A 895 -12.79 -6.95 35.66
CA ASP A 895 -13.18 -7.67 34.45
C ASP A 895 -14.43 -8.53 34.66
N TYR A 896 -14.49 -9.27 35.77
CA TYR A 896 -15.66 -10.08 36.13
C TYR A 896 -16.93 -9.23 36.25
N GLN A 897 -16.86 -8.11 36.96
CA GLN A 897 -17.95 -7.13 37.07
C GLN A 897 -18.39 -6.62 35.69
N ALA A 898 -17.44 -6.35 34.79
CA ALA A 898 -17.75 -5.90 33.43
C ALA A 898 -18.45 -7.00 32.60
N LEU A 899 -18.06 -8.26 32.76
CA LEU A 899 -18.70 -9.40 32.10
C LEU A 899 -20.14 -9.60 32.63
N LEU A 900 -20.35 -9.55 33.94
CA LEU A 900 -21.68 -9.62 34.54
C LEU A 900 -22.60 -8.49 34.09
N ALA A 901 -22.09 -7.24 34.08
CA ALA A 901 -22.84 -6.07 33.62
C ALA A 901 -23.25 -6.18 32.14
N ARG A 902 -22.57 -7.02 31.35
CA ARG A 902 -22.90 -7.33 29.95
C ARG A 902 -23.71 -8.62 29.78
N GLY A 903 -24.20 -9.21 30.87
CA GLY A 903 -25.01 -10.44 30.85
C GLY A 903 -24.25 -11.65 30.33
N ARG A 904 -22.93 -11.71 30.54
CA ARG A 904 -22.07 -12.81 30.08
C ARG A 904 -22.15 -13.99 31.05
N ARG A 905 -22.05 -15.21 30.50
CA ARG A 905 -22.00 -16.45 31.28
C ARG A 905 -20.59 -16.68 31.78
N VAL A 906 -20.30 -16.35 33.03
CA VAL A 906 -18.96 -16.46 33.62
C VAL A 906 -18.96 -17.31 34.88
N LEU A 907 -17.99 -18.21 35.00
CA LEU A 907 -17.69 -18.97 36.21
C LEU A 907 -16.30 -18.58 36.70
N ARG A 908 -16.21 -18.10 37.95
CA ARG A 908 -14.93 -17.80 38.61
C ARG A 908 -14.44 -19.02 39.38
N ILE A 909 -13.16 -19.32 39.24
CA ILE A 909 -12.48 -20.41 39.93
C ILE A 909 -11.23 -19.86 40.60
N ASP A 910 -11.18 -19.93 41.93
CA ASP A 910 -9.98 -19.65 42.70
C ASP A 910 -9.14 -20.93 42.79
N LEU A 911 -7.97 -20.93 42.14
CA LEU A 911 -7.06 -22.07 42.08
C LEU A 911 -6.23 -22.25 43.36
N GLY A 912 -6.23 -21.26 44.25
CA GLY A 912 -5.36 -21.19 45.43
C GLY A 912 -3.86 -21.16 45.08
N ASP A 913 -3.02 -21.37 46.09
CA ASP A 913 -1.56 -21.30 45.96
C ASP A 913 -0.99 -22.49 45.15
N GLN A 914 -1.65 -23.63 45.19
CA GLN A 914 -1.29 -24.84 44.44
C GLN A 914 -1.89 -24.81 43.03
N VAL A 915 -1.60 -23.75 42.27
CA VAL A 915 -2.20 -23.42 40.97
C VAL A 915 -2.25 -24.63 40.02
N GLU A 916 -1.14 -25.37 39.89
CA GLU A 916 -1.07 -26.52 38.99
C GLU A 916 -1.97 -27.67 39.41
N ARG A 917 -2.14 -27.90 40.72
CA ARG A 917 -3.08 -28.87 41.27
C ARG A 917 -4.52 -28.45 40.98
N GLY A 918 -4.84 -27.16 41.13
CA GLY A 918 -6.15 -26.61 40.79
C GLY A 918 -6.50 -26.77 39.30
N LEU A 919 -5.57 -26.40 38.41
CA LEU A 919 -5.72 -26.58 36.95
C LEU A 919 -5.86 -28.07 36.57
N GLN A 920 -5.10 -28.93 37.24
CA GLN A 920 -5.14 -30.38 37.06
C GLN A 920 -6.53 -30.95 37.43
N LYS A 921 -7.08 -30.56 38.58
CA LYS A 921 -8.44 -30.94 38.98
C LYS A 921 -9.51 -30.44 38.02
N LEU A 922 -9.43 -29.18 37.58
CA LEU A 922 -10.35 -28.64 36.60
C LEU A 922 -10.29 -29.44 35.29
N ARG A 923 -9.10 -29.72 34.79
CA ARG A 923 -8.90 -30.54 33.59
C ARG A 923 -9.54 -31.91 33.72
N ASP A 924 -9.40 -32.57 34.86
CA ASP A 924 -9.95 -33.91 35.07
C ASP A 924 -11.48 -33.90 35.15
N VAL A 925 -12.11 -32.80 35.57
CA VAL A 925 -13.57 -32.62 35.50
C VAL A 925 -14.07 -32.35 34.08
N LEU A 926 -13.22 -31.74 33.23
CA LEU A 926 -13.53 -31.38 31.84
C LEU A 926 -13.29 -32.51 30.84
N ARG A 927 -12.54 -33.55 31.24
CA ARG A 927 -12.39 -34.82 30.49
C ARG A 927 -13.60 -35.71 30.74
#